data_AF-A0A8H4ZPD8-F1
#
_entry.id   AF-A0A8H4ZPD8-F1
#
_cell.length_a   1.000
_cell.length_b   1.000
_cell.length_c   1.000
_cell.angle_alpha   90.00
_cell.angle_beta   90.00
_cell.angle_gamma   90.00
#
_symmetry.space_group_name_H-M   'P 1'
#
loop_
_entity.id
_entity.type
_entity.pdbx_description
1 polymer ?
#
loop_
_entity_poly.entity_id
_entity_poly.type
_entity_poly.pdbx_seq_one_letter_code
_entity_poly.pdbx_strand_id
1 'polypeptide(L)'
;MENRSKKFNADPCLSNEESLEKRLATSQPVSHNGCATCSQPHRSCASSVRSAFYGQGIQNSGTVRVTGDVNIGVPNSSNKHAKLLQNLQLTDPHLNKTRIEATKGSLLKDSYKWVLEHKSFRQWQDDREGRLLWIKGDPGKGKTMLLCGIIDELKQQPENSLSYFFCEAAEPDLNNATAVLRGLIYILVNTQQSLISHVQEKYDHAGIKLFQDVNSWYAMSAILIDMLQDESLQNSPLFIVDALDECITGLPQLLDLIINTTSLCRVKWIVSSRNWPSIEEQLEPTAQNVRLCLELNEGSVSNAVRIYIHHKVDELARRNRYDNKTRNDLFQHLISNANGTFLWVALVCQKLADPKVPKLHPLAQLKSFRPGLNTLYKRMMDEIRVSDVAELCKQILAVASVVYRPITLKELKGLVESLEDFDGDLDTLKGIIGFCGSFLTVREGVIYFVHQSAKEFLLNEACGDVFPFGRSYQHLAVFSRSLEILSRTLQRDIYNLQALGVLSDEISSPDPDPLGMAQYSCVYWVEHFSDSDSLGHGKALQHGSTIYAFLRQNYLYWLEALAILRKISEGVIAIQKLEALVTNIEMPLLVDLVRDAHRFVLFNKPAIEIAPLQVYVSALVFSPARSLIKRLFENEAPR
;
A
#
# COMPACT_ATOMS: atom_id res chain seq x y z
N MET A 1 -1.03 56.01 9.67
CA MET A 1 -0.66 57.45 9.62
C MET A 1 0.24 57.73 10.82
N GLU A 2 1.24 58.60 10.65
CA GLU A 2 2.03 59.26 11.72
C GLU A 2 2.93 58.34 12.61
N ASN A 3 4.27 58.55 12.61
CA ASN A 3 5.08 59.36 13.55
C ASN A 3 5.10 58.80 15.00
N ARG A 4 6.21 58.67 15.77
CA ARG A 4 7.66 59.00 15.76
C ARG A 4 8.33 58.24 16.96
N SER A 5 9.64 58.14 17.27
CA SER A 5 10.93 58.64 16.75
C SER A 5 12.13 57.94 17.45
N LYS A 6 13.32 57.85 16.81
CA LYS A 6 14.70 57.68 17.40
C LYS A 6 15.03 56.31 18.06
N LYS A 7 16.11 55.60 17.67
CA LYS A 7 17.58 55.79 17.88
C LYS A 7 18.00 55.65 19.36
N PHE A 8 19.02 54.87 19.75
CA PHE A 8 20.00 53.98 19.08
C PHE A 8 20.06 52.61 19.86
N ASN A 9 20.89 51.57 19.64
CA ASN A 9 22.05 51.26 18.78
C ASN A 9 22.08 49.70 18.56
N ALA A 10 23.03 48.97 17.94
CA ALA A 10 24.36 49.22 17.35
C ALA A 10 24.69 48.17 16.25
N ASP A 11 25.87 48.27 15.65
CA ASP A 11 26.50 47.37 14.65
C ASP A 11 27.55 46.40 15.28
N PRO A 12 28.28 45.52 14.54
CA PRO A 12 28.16 45.12 13.13
C PRO A 12 28.17 43.58 12.88
N CYS A 13 27.83 43.15 11.66
CA CYS A 13 28.78 42.49 10.75
C CYS A 13 28.20 42.31 9.34
N LEU A 14 29.00 42.67 8.33
CA LEU A 14 28.68 42.51 6.91
C LEU A 14 29.50 41.37 6.28
N SER A 15 29.13 41.05 5.05
CA SER A 15 29.84 40.16 4.14
C SER A 15 31.34 40.50 3.96
N ASN A 16 32.13 39.53 3.51
CA ASN A 16 32.60 39.54 2.12
C ASN A 16 33.30 38.23 1.72
N GLU A 17 33.15 37.87 0.45
CA GLU A 17 34.12 37.06 -0.28
C GLU A 17 35.32 37.95 -0.65
N GLU A 18 36.54 37.47 -0.47
CA GLU A 18 37.50 37.23 -1.58
C GLU A 18 38.96 37.00 -1.11
N SER A 19 39.61 36.07 -1.82
CA SER A 19 41.04 36.07 -2.17
C SER A 19 42.14 35.51 -1.21
N LEU A 20 42.90 34.57 -1.78
CA LEU A 20 44.37 34.42 -1.78
C LEU A 20 45.17 33.73 -0.63
N GLU A 21 45.70 32.56 -1.01
CA GLU A 21 47.09 32.05 -0.84
C GLU A 21 47.56 31.17 0.34
N LYS A 22 47.93 29.94 -0.07
CA LYS A 22 49.21 29.20 0.18
C LYS A 22 49.41 28.34 1.45
N ARG A 23 50.12 27.22 1.20
CA ARG A 23 50.76 26.24 2.13
C ARG A 23 49.77 25.37 2.91
N LEU A 24 49.99 24.06 3.15
CA LEU A 24 51.03 23.06 2.80
C LEU A 24 50.28 21.76 2.35
N ALA A 25 50.86 20.66 1.85
CA ALA A 25 52.07 20.34 1.08
C ALA A 25 51.91 18.86 0.64
N THR A 26 52.43 18.46 -0.51
CA THR A 26 52.33 17.07 -1.03
C THR A 26 53.56 16.23 -0.67
N SER A 27 53.38 14.91 -0.55
CA SER A 27 54.46 13.92 -0.48
C SER A 27 54.23 12.79 -1.48
N GLN A 28 55.17 12.61 -2.39
CA GLN A 28 55.22 11.46 -3.31
C GLN A 28 56.12 10.36 -2.74
N PRO A 29 55.87 9.07 -3.03
CA PRO A 29 56.88 8.03 -2.86
C PRO A 29 57.92 8.10 -3.99
N VAL A 30 59.19 7.95 -3.65
CA VAL A 30 60.31 7.82 -4.61
C VAL A 30 60.98 6.46 -4.39
N SER A 31 61.37 5.79 -5.48
CA SER A 31 62.05 4.50 -5.46
C SER A 31 63.53 4.63 -5.83
N HIS A 32 64.39 3.82 -5.20
CA HIS A 32 65.74 3.51 -5.68
C HIS A 32 66.24 2.15 -5.15
N ASN A 33 67.31 1.63 -5.75
CA ASN A 33 67.73 0.22 -5.68
C ASN A 33 68.80 -0.05 -4.60
N GLY A 34 68.84 -1.27 -4.06
CA GLY A 34 69.90 -1.75 -3.15
C GLY A 34 69.96 -3.27 -3.05
N CYS A 35 70.95 -3.90 -3.69
CA CYS A 35 71.08 -5.35 -3.89
C CYS A 35 71.49 -6.15 -2.64
N ALA A 36 70.93 -7.36 -2.43
CA ALA A 36 71.66 -8.55 -1.93
C ALA A 36 70.87 -9.89 -2.07
N THR A 37 71.33 -10.75 -2.98
CA THR A 37 71.22 -12.24 -3.07
C THR A 37 70.39 -13.06 -2.04
N CYS A 38 69.45 -13.89 -2.55
CA CYS A 38 69.46 -15.35 -2.31
C CYS A 38 68.71 -16.13 -3.42
N SER A 39 68.94 -17.44 -3.53
CA SER A 39 68.72 -18.29 -4.71
C SER A 39 67.32 -18.91 -4.90
N GLN A 40 66.78 -18.82 -6.14
CA GLN A 40 66.24 -19.89 -7.05
C GLN A 40 65.48 -21.15 -6.50
N PRO A 41 64.72 -21.90 -7.32
CA PRO A 41 63.54 -21.48 -8.11
C PRO A 41 62.39 -22.53 -8.07
N HIS A 42 61.12 -22.17 -8.29
CA HIS A 42 60.07 -23.17 -8.56
C HIS A 42 59.17 -22.82 -9.75
N ARG A 43 58.70 -23.89 -10.43
CA ARG A 43 58.14 -23.84 -11.79
C ARG A 43 56.68 -23.40 -11.84
N SER A 44 56.31 -22.75 -12.94
CA SER A 44 54.93 -22.54 -13.36
C SER A 44 54.17 -23.87 -13.51
N CYS A 45 52.96 -23.95 -12.94
CA CYS A 45 52.01 -25.02 -13.22
C CYS A 45 50.66 -24.41 -13.61
N ALA A 46 50.50 -24.07 -14.90
CA ALA A 46 49.25 -23.54 -15.42
C ALA A 46 48.22 -24.67 -15.61
N SER A 47 47.31 -24.83 -14.64
CA SER A 47 46.22 -25.82 -14.70
C SER A 47 45.15 -25.38 -15.71
N SER A 48 45.35 -25.77 -16.97
CA SER A 48 44.36 -25.60 -18.05
C SER A 48 43.11 -26.46 -17.80
N VAL A 49 42.14 -25.92 -17.08
CA VAL A 49 40.83 -26.56 -16.89
C VAL A 49 40.02 -26.44 -18.17
N ARG A 50 40.06 -27.47 -19.01
CA ARG A 50 39.14 -27.62 -20.15
C ARG A 50 37.79 -28.17 -19.67
N SER A 51 36.89 -27.29 -19.24
CA SER A 51 35.48 -27.63 -19.05
C SER A 51 34.79 -27.82 -20.41
N ALA A 52 34.45 -29.06 -20.76
CA ALA A 52 33.60 -29.35 -21.90
C ALA A 52 32.12 -29.17 -21.48
N PHE A 53 31.45 -28.17 -22.05
CA PHE A 53 30.01 -28.02 -21.86
C PHE A 53 29.24 -29.01 -22.74
N TYR A 54 28.37 -29.80 -22.11
CA TYR A 54 27.40 -30.66 -22.79
C TYR A 54 25.99 -30.14 -22.54
N GLY A 55 25.24 -29.90 -23.60
CA GLY A 55 23.83 -29.54 -23.55
C GLY A 55 23.13 -29.95 -24.83
N GLN A 56 21.94 -30.55 -24.73
CA GLN A 56 21.13 -30.92 -25.89
C GLN A 56 20.26 -29.74 -26.33
N GLY A 57 20.80 -28.93 -27.23
CA GLY A 57 20.01 -27.96 -27.98
C GLY A 57 19.24 -28.62 -29.12
N ILE A 58 18.01 -28.15 -29.38
CA ILE A 58 17.26 -28.49 -30.60
C ILE A 58 18.05 -27.98 -31.82
N GLN A 59 18.03 -28.74 -32.93
CA GLN A 59 18.98 -28.60 -34.03
C GLN A 59 18.97 -27.21 -34.71
N ASN A 60 20.03 -26.45 -34.47
CA ASN A 60 20.64 -25.58 -35.48
C ASN A 60 22.14 -25.43 -35.16
N SER A 61 23.00 -25.87 -36.07
CA SER A 61 24.44 -26.02 -35.82
C SER A 61 25.22 -24.77 -36.23
N GLY A 62 25.64 -23.96 -35.25
CA GLY A 62 26.52 -22.81 -35.45
C GLY A 62 27.56 -22.71 -34.34
N THR A 63 28.84 -22.52 -34.70
CA THR A 63 29.94 -22.40 -33.72
C THR A 63 30.09 -20.96 -33.25
N VAL A 64 29.46 -20.60 -32.13
CA VAL A 64 29.69 -19.30 -31.47
C VAL A 64 31.08 -19.28 -30.83
N ARG A 65 31.87 -18.25 -31.14
CA ARG A 65 33.24 -18.09 -30.63
C ARG A 65 33.35 -16.80 -29.81
N VAL A 66 33.18 -16.92 -28.50
CA VAL A 66 33.37 -15.80 -27.57
C VAL A 66 34.86 -15.48 -27.46
N THR A 67 35.24 -14.23 -27.71
CA THR A 67 36.62 -13.74 -27.59
C THR A 67 36.66 -12.51 -26.68
N GLY A 68 36.77 -12.76 -25.38
CA GLY A 68 36.84 -11.78 -24.30
C GLY A 68 36.83 -12.51 -22.96
N ASP A 69 37.31 -11.86 -21.90
CA ASP A 69 37.41 -12.48 -20.57
C ASP A 69 36.02 -12.64 -19.94
N VAL A 70 35.59 -13.89 -19.76
CA VAL A 70 34.32 -14.21 -19.10
C VAL A 70 34.51 -14.14 -17.59
N ASN A 71 34.36 -12.94 -17.03
CA ASN A 71 34.34 -12.72 -15.59
C ASN A 71 33.08 -13.33 -14.97
N ILE A 72 33.16 -14.59 -14.54
CA ILE A 72 32.16 -15.23 -13.68
C ILE A 72 32.31 -14.64 -12.27
N GLY A 73 31.66 -13.50 -12.05
CA GLY A 73 31.62 -12.84 -10.75
C GLY A 73 30.95 -13.73 -9.71
N VAL A 74 31.72 -14.18 -8.71
CA VAL A 74 31.16 -14.85 -7.53
C VAL A 74 30.27 -13.84 -6.79
N PRO A 75 28.97 -14.13 -6.57
CA PRO A 75 28.07 -13.16 -5.93
C PRO A 75 28.44 -13.01 -4.45
N ASN A 76 28.94 -11.83 -4.07
CA ASN A 76 29.20 -11.48 -2.66
C ASN A 76 27.97 -11.76 -1.80
N SER A 77 28.14 -12.49 -0.70
CA SER A 77 27.07 -12.86 0.24
C SER A 77 26.34 -11.65 0.81
N SER A 78 27.05 -10.56 1.09
CA SER A 78 26.44 -9.28 1.51
C SER A 78 25.40 -8.74 0.52
N ASN A 79 25.62 -8.91 -0.78
CA ASN A 79 24.68 -8.48 -1.83
C ASN A 79 23.45 -9.42 -1.89
N LYS A 80 23.64 -10.73 -1.66
CA LYS A 80 22.50 -11.66 -1.48
C LYS A 80 21.62 -11.27 -0.30
N HIS A 81 22.21 -10.95 0.85
CA HIS A 81 21.45 -10.66 2.08
C HIS A 81 20.68 -9.33 1.94
N ALA A 82 21.27 -8.32 1.32
CA ALA A 82 20.56 -7.09 0.97
C ALA A 82 19.37 -7.35 0.04
N LYS A 83 19.57 -8.15 -1.03
CA LYS A 83 18.49 -8.52 -1.96
C LYS A 83 17.41 -9.41 -1.34
N LEU A 84 17.75 -10.27 -0.37
CA LEU A 84 16.78 -11.02 0.43
C LEU A 84 15.86 -10.07 1.21
N LEU A 85 16.46 -9.17 2.02
CA LEU A 85 15.70 -8.25 2.88
C LEU A 85 14.85 -7.28 2.06
N GLN A 86 15.39 -6.76 0.94
CA GLN A 86 14.65 -5.93 -0.02
C GLN A 86 13.43 -6.66 -0.62
N ASN A 87 13.54 -7.95 -0.94
CA ASN A 87 12.41 -8.73 -1.47
C ASN A 87 11.43 -9.19 -0.39
N LEU A 88 11.89 -9.35 0.85
CA LEU A 88 11.02 -9.64 1.99
C LEU A 88 10.13 -8.43 2.31
N GLN A 89 10.72 -7.23 2.35
CA GLN A 89 10.05 -5.97 2.64
C GLN A 89 9.07 -5.55 1.53
N LEU A 90 7.77 -5.46 1.83
CA LEU A 90 6.78 -4.80 0.96
C LEU A 90 6.79 -3.28 1.17
N THR A 91 6.73 -2.87 2.43
CA THR A 91 6.80 -1.49 2.90
C THR A 91 7.61 -1.48 4.20
N ASP A 92 8.08 -0.32 4.64
CA ASP A 92 8.79 -0.18 5.91
C ASP A 92 7.81 0.02 7.08
N PRO A 93 7.72 -0.90 8.06
CA PRO A 93 6.81 -0.76 9.20
C PRO A 93 7.12 0.45 10.10
N HIS A 94 8.37 0.90 10.15
CA HIS A 94 8.77 2.09 10.91
C HIS A 94 8.24 3.35 10.22
N LEU A 95 8.41 3.46 8.89
CA LEU A 95 7.85 4.56 8.11
C LEU A 95 6.31 4.53 8.10
N ASN A 96 5.69 3.34 8.11
CA ASN A 96 4.24 3.19 8.26
C ASN A 96 3.76 3.77 9.61
N LYS A 97 4.43 3.49 10.73
CA LYS A 97 4.12 4.13 12.02
C LYS A 97 4.22 5.65 11.93
N THR A 98 5.32 6.18 11.38
CA THR A 98 5.53 7.63 11.24
C THR A 98 4.46 8.29 10.35
N ARG A 99 4.10 7.67 9.22
CA ARG A 99 3.01 8.11 8.33
C ARG A 99 1.66 8.11 9.05
N ILE A 100 1.37 7.06 9.81
CA ILE A 100 0.15 6.91 10.62
C ILE A 100 0.05 8.02 11.67
N GLU A 101 1.13 8.33 12.39
CA GLU A 101 1.14 9.36 13.44
C GLU A 101 1.05 10.78 12.85
N ALA A 102 1.75 11.05 11.74
CA ALA A 102 1.62 12.31 11.01
C ALA A 102 0.20 12.53 10.46
N THR A 103 -0.48 11.45 10.05
CA THR A 103 -1.81 11.50 9.42
C THR A 103 -2.96 11.53 10.43
N LYS A 104 -2.99 10.60 11.39
CA LYS A 104 -4.06 10.45 12.39
C LYS A 104 -3.91 11.45 13.55
N GLY A 105 -2.77 12.13 13.64
CA GLY A 105 -2.48 13.22 14.58
C GLY A 105 -1.45 12.84 15.64
N SER A 106 -0.72 13.84 16.15
CA SER A 106 0.36 13.69 17.13
C SER A 106 -0.02 12.78 18.31
N LEU A 107 0.79 11.75 18.55
CA LEU A 107 0.62 10.82 19.66
C LEU A 107 0.67 11.55 21.02
N LEU A 108 -0.38 11.42 21.84
CA LEU A 108 -0.47 12.05 23.16
C LEU A 108 -0.31 11.01 24.27
N LYS A 109 0.81 11.06 25.01
CA LYS A 109 1.12 10.09 26.08
C LYS A 109 0.02 9.98 27.14
N ASP A 110 -0.54 11.12 27.56
CA ASP A 110 -1.63 11.13 28.54
C ASP A 110 -2.95 10.51 28.04
N SER A 111 -3.15 10.39 26.72
CA SER A 111 -4.31 9.71 26.13
C SER A 111 -4.13 8.19 26.01
N TYR A 112 -2.90 7.65 25.99
CA TYR A 112 -2.68 6.19 25.92
C TYR A 112 -2.22 5.55 27.24
N LYS A 113 -1.52 6.29 28.12
CA LYS A 113 -0.83 5.71 29.30
C LYS A 113 -1.69 4.86 30.24
N TRP A 114 -2.99 5.14 30.32
CA TRP A 114 -3.95 4.37 31.13
C TRP A 114 -3.97 2.88 30.78
N VAL A 115 -3.63 2.51 29.54
CA VAL A 115 -3.59 1.11 29.12
C VAL A 115 -2.46 0.34 29.81
N LEU A 116 -1.34 1.01 30.09
CA LEU A 116 -0.14 0.45 30.72
C LEU A 116 -0.37 0.13 32.22
N GLU A 117 -1.39 0.75 32.81
CA GLU A 117 -1.84 0.56 34.19
C GLU A 117 -3.08 -0.35 34.25
N HIS A 118 -3.70 -0.67 33.11
CA HIS A 118 -4.92 -1.47 33.07
C HIS A 118 -4.64 -2.95 33.33
N LYS A 119 -5.51 -3.58 34.14
CA LYS A 119 -5.38 -4.98 34.59
C LYS A 119 -5.14 -5.98 33.46
N SER A 120 -5.79 -5.85 32.30
CA SER A 120 -5.59 -6.76 31.17
C SER A 120 -4.20 -6.64 30.54
N PHE A 121 -3.64 -5.42 30.49
CA PHE A 121 -2.28 -5.22 29.97
C PHE A 121 -1.24 -5.76 30.96
N ARG A 122 -1.42 -5.51 32.26
CA ARG A 122 -0.55 -6.04 33.32
C ARG A 122 -0.58 -7.56 33.40
N GLN A 123 -1.78 -8.16 33.39
CA GLN A 123 -1.92 -9.61 33.30
C GLN A 123 -1.17 -10.15 32.08
N TRP A 124 -1.41 -9.63 30.88
CA TRP A 124 -0.70 -10.06 29.68
C TRP A 124 0.81 -9.80 29.73
N GLN A 125 1.28 -8.73 30.38
CA GLN A 125 2.70 -8.40 30.48
C GLN A 125 3.43 -9.35 31.44
N ASP A 126 2.87 -9.54 32.64
CA ASP A 126 3.53 -10.18 33.78
C ASP A 126 3.32 -11.72 33.82
N ASP A 127 2.23 -12.23 33.23
CA ASP A 127 1.91 -13.67 33.14
C ASP A 127 2.77 -14.39 32.08
N ARG A 128 2.98 -15.70 32.24
CA ARG A 128 3.65 -16.59 31.27
C ARG A 128 2.67 -17.40 30.42
N GLU A 129 1.41 -17.50 30.84
CA GLU A 129 0.34 -18.20 30.12
C GLU A 129 -0.52 -17.23 29.29
N GLY A 130 -0.84 -16.04 29.82
CA GLY A 130 -1.41 -14.92 29.07
C GLY A 130 -0.49 -14.41 27.96
N ARG A 131 -0.58 -15.00 26.78
CA ARG A 131 0.28 -14.72 25.61
C ARG A 131 -0.38 -13.83 24.57
N LEU A 132 -1.71 -13.73 24.54
CA LEU A 132 -2.45 -12.87 23.61
C LEU A 132 -3.15 -11.74 24.37
N LEU A 133 -3.00 -10.50 23.91
CA LEU A 133 -3.79 -9.34 24.35
C LEU A 133 -4.64 -8.85 23.19
N TRP A 134 -5.95 -9.08 23.24
CA TRP A 134 -6.88 -8.59 22.22
C TRP A 134 -7.50 -7.25 22.63
N ILE A 135 -7.08 -6.17 21.97
CA ILE A 135 -7.56 -4.80 22.15
C ILE A 135 -8.69 -4.53 21.13
N LYS A 136 -9.94 -4.72 21.54
CA LYS A 136 -11.10 -4.53 20.66
C LYS A 136 -11.89 -3.27 20.96
N GLY A 137 -12.47 -2.69 19.91
CA GLY A 137 -13.42 -1.58 20.05
C GLY A 137 -13.84 -0.95 18.73
N ASP A 138 -14.83 -0.07 18.83
CA ASP A 138 -15.55 0.50 17.68
C ASP A 138 -14.68 1.43 16.78
N PRO A 139 -15.16 1.76 15.56
CA PRO A 139 -14.55 2.78 14.71
C PRO A 139 -14.27 4.09 15.45
N GLY A 140 -13.07 4.64 15.27
CA GLY A 140 -12.70 5.94 15.86
C GLY A 140 -12.45 5.97 17.37
N LYS A 141 -12.48 4.83 18.08
CA LYS A 141 -12.13 4.72 19.52
C LYS A 141 -10.62 4.80 19.83
N GLY A 142 -9.78 5.02 18.81
CA GLY A 142 -8.36 5.34 18.99
C GLY A 142 -7.35 4.18 18.96
N LYS A 143 -7.79 2.95 18.64
CA LYS A 143 -6.97 1.72 18.64
C LYS A 143 -5.55 1.89 18.07
N THR A 144 -5.42 2.37 16.84
CA THR A 144 -4.11 2.58 16.19
C THR A 144 -3.16 3.44 17.04
N MET A 145 -3.66 4.54 17.61
CA MET A 145 -2.85 5.47 18.40
C MET A 145 -2.51 4.87 19.79
N LEU A 146 -3.41 4.06 20.34
CA LEU A 146 -3.17 3.28 21.55
C LEU A 146 -2.02 2.28 21.33
N LEU A 147 -2.03 1.56 20.20
CA LEU A 147 -0.96 0.63 19.82
C LEU A 147 0.35 1.35 19.47
N CYS A 148 0.32 2.52 18.81
CA CYS A 148 1.51 3.34 18.60
C CYS A 148 2.20 3.72 19.92
N GLY A 149 1.40 4.12 20.92
CA GLY A 149 1.90 4.38 22.28
C GLY A 149 2.47 3.14 22.96
N ILE A 150 1.77 2.00 22.90
CA ILE A 150 2.27 0.73 23.45
C ILE A 150 3.61 0.32 22.79
N ILE A 151 3.73 0.46 21.47
CA ILE A 151 4.97 0.19 20.73
C ILE A 151 6.12 1.05 21.26
N ASP A 152 5.91 2.36 21.45
CA ASP A 152 6.99 3.25 21.88
C ASP A 152 7.42 3.02 23.34
N GLU A 153 6.52 2.60 24.23
CA GLU A 153 6.89 2.20 25.61
C GLU A 153 7.60 0.84 25.65
N LEU A 154 7.17 -0.14 24.85
CA LEU A 154 7.77 -1.47 24.83
C LEU A 154 9.12 -1.52 24.08
N LYS A 155 9.36 -0.59 23.14
CA LYS A 155 10.68 -0.35 22.52
C LYS A 155 11.75 0.19 23.49
N GLN A 156 11.36 0.80 24.61
CA GLN A 156 12.31 1.34 25.60
C GLN A 156 12.95 0.24 26.47
N GLN A 157 12.47 -1.00 26.36
CA GLN A 157 12.98 -2.15 27.12
C GLN A 157 13.92 -2.95 26.20
N PRO A 158 15.25 -2.98 26.45
CA PRO A 158 16.23 -3.57 25.53
C PRO A 158 16.08 -5.10 25.37
N GLU A 159 15.37 -5.75 26.29
CA GLU A 159 15.06 -7.19 26.23
C GLU A 159 14.06 -7.55 25.12
N ASN A 160 13.22 -6.61 24.68
CA ASN A 160 12.07 -6.90 23.83
C ASN A 160 12.44 -6.99 22.34
N SER A 161 12.45 -8.20 21.79
CA SER A 161 12.44 -8.41 20.32
C SER A 161 11.04 -8.09 19.76
N LEU A 162 10.75 -6.80 19.62
CA LEU A 162 9.43 -6.28 19.22
C LEU A 162 9.34 -6.09 17.70
N SER A 163 8.48 -6.88 17.06
CA SER A 163 8.05 -6.68 15.67
C SER A 163 6.58 -6.26 15.61
N TYR A 164 6.20 -5.44 14.63
CA TYR A 164 4.84 -4.92 14.53
C TYR A 164 4.40 -4.64 13.11
N PHE A 165 3.08 -4.65 12.89
CA PHE A 165 2.44 -4.41 11.62
C PHE A 165 1.16 -3.58 11.81
N PHE A 166 0.82 -2.77 10.81
CA PHE A 166 -0.42 -2.02 10.75
C PHE A 166 -1.17 -2.43 9.49
N CYS A 167 -2.30 -3.11 9.66
CA CYS A 167 -3.18 -3.37 8.52
C CYS A 167 -3.89 -2.06 8.14
N GLU A 168 -3.92 -1.74 6.85
CA GLU A 168 -4.68 -0.62 6.30
C GLU A 168 -5.45 -1.13 5.07
N ALA A 169 -6.79 -1.22 5.17
CA ALA A 169 -7.63 -1.91 4.17
C ALA A 169 -7.52 -1.28 2.77
N ALA A 170 -7.14 0.00 2.73
CA ALA A 170 -6.89 0.76 1.52
C ALA A 170 -5.59 0.37 0.79
N GLU A 171 -4.58 -0.16 1.48
CA GLU A 171 -3.27 -0.44 0.88
C GLU A 171 -3.12 -1.93 0.58
N PRO A 172 -3.05 -2.38 -0.70
CA PRO A 172 -2.97 -3.80 -1.06
C PRO A 172 -1.78 -4.53 -0.41
N ASP A 173 -0.66 -3.83 -0.27
CA ASP A 173 0.56 -4.33 0.37
C ASP A 173 0.52 -4.32 1.91
N LEU A 174 -0.59 -3.87 2.51
CA LEU A 174 -0.86 -3.90 3.96
C LEU A 174 -2.18 -4.60 4.34
N ASN A 175 -3.03 -4.99 3.38
CA ASN A 175 -4.37 -5.53 3.65
C ASN A 175 -4.49 -7.05 3.53
N ASN A 176 -3.37 -7.79 3.56
CA ASN A 176 -3.35 -9.25 3.42
C ASN A 176 -2.42 -9.94 4.44
N ALA A 177 -2.76 -11.17 4.80
CA ALA A 177 -2.08 -11.92 5.86
C ALA A 177 -0.61 -12.22 5.54
N THR A 178 -0.26 -12.50 4.28
CA THR A 178 1.13 -12.72 3.86
C THR A 178 1.99 -11.48 4.07
N ALA A 179 1.44 -10.28 3.83
CA ALA A 179 2.11 -9.02 4.14
C ALA A 179 2.38 -8.84 5.64
N VAL A 180 1.41 -9.20 6.50
CA VAL A 180 1.58 -9.18 7.96
C VAL A 180 2.79 -10.02 8.37
N LEU A 181 2.89 -11.27 7.87
CA LEU A 181 4.02 -12.14 8.20
C LEU A 181 5.35 -11.59 7.64
N ARG A 182 5.36 -11.13 6.39
CA ARG A 182 6.57 -10.54 5.78
C ARG A 182 7.08 -9.33 6.59
N GLY A 183 6.19 -8.45 7.06
CA GLY A 183 6.55 -7.30 7.89
C GLY A 183 7.04 -7.69 9.30
N LEU A 184 6.41 -8.68 9.93
CA LEU A 184 6.86 -9.20 11.24
C LEU A 184 8.22 -9.90 11.14
N ILE A 185 8.40 -10.80 10.15
CA ILE A 185 9.68 -11.48 9.88
C ILE A 185 10.77 -10.45 9.56
N TYR A 186 10.47 -9.41 8.77
CA TYR A 186 11.43 -8.35 8.42
C TYR A 186 11.98 -7.62 9.64
N ILE A 187 11.14 -7.19 10.59
CA ILE A 187 11.66 -6.54 11.82
C ILE A 187 12.41 -7.57 12.67
N LEU A 188 11.91 -8.80 12.78
CA LEU A 188 12.52 -9.85 13.60
C LEU A 188 13.94 -10.21 13.11
N VAL A 189 14.18 -10.41 11.81
CA VAL A 189 15.54 -10.71 11.30
C VAL A 189 16.48 -9.52 11.40
N ASN A 190 15.99 -8.27 11.32
CA ASN A 190 16.80 -7.08 11.55
C ASN A 190 17.13 -6.86 13.04
N THR A 191 16.31 -7.38 13.95
CA THR A 191 16.52 -7.31 15.41
C THR A 191 17.37 -8.48 15.92
N GLN A 192 17.18 -9.67 15.35
CA GLN A 192 17.86 -10.93 15.73
C GLN A 192 18.47 -11.57 14.47
N GLN A 193 19.64 -11.07 14.10
CA GLN A 193 20.31 -11.35 12.82
C GLN A 193 20.64 -12.84 12.59
N SER A 194 20.69 -13.67 13.64
CA SER A 194 20.88 -15.13 13.53
C SER A 194 19.75 -15.81 12.77
N LEU A 195 18.51 -15.33 12.90
CA LEU A 195 17.31 -15.95 12.34
C LEU A 195 17.16 -15.78 10.82
N ILE A 196 18.05 -15.02 10.17
CA ILE A 196 18.01 -14.79 8.71
C ILE A 196 18.22 -16.09 7.90
N SER A 197 18.87 -17.09 8.50
CA SER A 197 19.10 -18.43 7.92
C SER A 197 17.80 -19.10 7.46
N HIS A 198 16.75 -19.07 8.29
CA HIS A 198 15.43 -19.66 8.02
C HIS A 198 14.76 -19.08 6.76
N VAL A 199 14.94 -17.78 6.53
CA VAL A 199 14.45 -17.10 5.33
C VAL A 199 15.37 -17.40 4.14
N GLN A 200 16.69 -17.36 4.37
CA GLN A 200 17.71 -17.51 3.33
C GLN A 200 17.75 -18.90 2.70
N GLU A 201 17.61 -19.98 3.50
CA GLU A 201 17.61 -21.36 2.99
C GLU A 201 16.51 -21.58 1.95
N LYS A 202 15.30 -21.10 2.23
CA LYS A 202 14.14 -21.23 1.34
C LYS A 202 14.22 -20.24 0.16
N TYR A 203 14.83 -19.07 0.37
CA TYR A 203 15.03 -18.06 -0.69
C TYR A 203 16.13 -18.43 -1.69
N ASP A 204 17.22 -19.06 -1.27
CA ASP A 204 18.28 -19.51 -2.19
C ASP A 204 17.79 -20.59 -3.18
N HIS A 205 16.65 -21.25 -2.87
CA HIS A 205 15.95 -22.16 -3.77
C HIS A 205 14.85 -21.51 -4.61
N ALA A 206 13.96 -20.69 -3.99
CA ALA A 206 12.76 -20.16 -4.64
C ALA A 206 12.92 -18.73 -5.21
N GLY A 207 13.92 -17.98 -4.76
CA GLY A 207 14.09 -16.55 -5.05
C GLY A 207 12.87 -15.73 -4.63
N ILE A 208 12.58 -14.67 -5.39
CA ILE A 208 11.45 -13.75 -5.13
C ILE A 208 10.08 -14.45 -5.10
N LYS A 209 9.93 -15.62 -5.74
CA LYS A 209 8.69 -16.40 -5.76
C LYS A 209 8.25 -16.86 -4.38
N LEU A 210 9.19 -16.99 -3.43
CA LEU A 210 8.94 -17.29 -2.02
C LEU A 210 7.94 -16.31 -1.36
N PHE A 211 7.84 -15.09 -1.91
CA PHE A 211 7.07 -13.98 -1.35
C PHE A 211 5.88 -13.54 -2.23
N GLN A 212 5.70 -14.15 -3.40
CA GLN A 212 4.80 -13.69 -4.48
C GLN A 212 3.95 -14.80 -5.12
N ASP A 213 4.20 -16.08 -4.82
CA ASP A 213 3.43 -17.19 -5.36
C ASP A 213 2.17 -17.52 -4.54
N VAL A 214 1.33 -18.41 -5.07
CA VAL A 214 0.09 -18.86 -4.40
C VAL A 214 0.34 -19.60 -3.08
N ASN A 215 1.56 -20.05 -2.81
CA ASN A 215 1.94 -20.78 -1.60
C ASN A 215 2.65 -19.90 -0.57
N SER A 216 2.91 -18.63 -0.88
CA SER A 216 3.76 -17.75 -0.06
C SER A 216 3.22 -17.54 1.35
N TRP A 217 1.90 -17.65 1.55
CA TRP A 217 1.31 -17.74 2.89
C TRP A 217 1.90 -18.90 3.72
N TYR A 218 1.86 -20.12 3.19
CA TYR A 218 2.37 -21.32 3.85
C TYR A 218 3.89 -21.26 4.04
N ALA A 219 4.62 -20.71 3.05
CA ALA A 219 6.06 -20.52 3.16
C ALA A 219 6.44 -19.55 4.28
N MET A 220 5.76 -18.40 4.38
CA MET A 220 5.99 -17.42 5.45
C MET A 220 5.54 -17.95 6.83
N SER A 221 4.42 -18.68 6.89
CA SER A 221 3.95 -19.31 8.12
C SER A 221 4.96 -20.34 8.66
N ALA A 222 5.49 -21.18 7.78
CA ALA A 222 6.53 -22.15 8.15
C ALA A 222 7.80 -21.44 8.64
N ILE A 223 8.34 -20.48 7.87
CA ILE A 223 9.51 -19.67 8.28
C ILE A 223 9.31 -19.03 9.65
N LEU A 224 8.14 -18.44 9.92
CA LEU A 224 7.87 -17.83 11.21
C LEU A 224 7.84 -18.86 12.35
N ILE A 225 7.24 -20.04 12.14
CA ILE A 225 7.22 -21.11 13.13
C ILE A 225 8.64 -21.64 13.39
N ASP A 226 9.44 -21.86 12.35
CA ASP A 226 10.83 -22.32 12.46
C ASP A 226 11.67 -21.31 13.27
N MET A 227 11.55 -20.01 12.96
CA MET A 227 12.21 -18.92 13.70
C MET A 227 11.74 -18.81 15.17
N LEU A 228 10.47 -19.10 15.45
CA LEU A 228 9.90 -19.07 16.80
C LEU A 228 10.25 -20.30 17.65
N GLN A 229 10.83 -21.34 17.04
CA GLN A 229 11.29 -22.58 17.69
C GLN A 229 12.82 -22.70 17.76
N ASP A 230 13.56 -21.75 17.17
CA ASP A 230 15.02 -21.73 17.14
C ASP A 230 15.65 -21.58 18.54
N GLU A 231 16.63 -22.42 18.87
CA GLU A 231 17.28 -22.42 20.20
C GLU A 231 18.16 -21.18 20.46
N SER A 232 18.53 -20.41 19.43
CA SER A 232 19.25 -19.14 19.56
C SER A 232 18.34 -17.94 19.90
N LEU A 233 17.02 -18.15 19.98
CA LEU A 233 16.01 -17.14 20.31
C LEU A 233 16.10 -16.71 21.80
N GLN A 234 17.07 -15.84 22.10
CA GLN A 234 17.47 -15.47 23.48
C GLN A 234 16.31 -14.97 24.35
N ASN A 235 15.48 -14.10 23.79
CA ASN A 235 14.30 -13.52 24.45
C ASN A 235 13.03 -13.79 23.62
N SER A 236 11.91 -14.04 24.30
CA SER A 236 10.58 -14.22 23.70
C SER A 236 10.23 -13.02 22.80
N PRO A 237 10.05 -13.18 21.48
CA PRO A 237 9.59 -12.11 20.63
C PRO A 237 8.18 -11.65 21.02
N LEU A 238 7.93 -10.39 20.70
CA LEU A 238 6.68 -9.68 20.90
C LEU A 238 6.18 -9.20 19.53
N PHE A 239 4.98 -9.63 19.14
CA PHE A 239 4.34 -9.22 17.91
C PHE A 239 3.13 -8.32 18.17
N ILE A 240 3.01 -7.23 17.42
CA ILE A 240 1.87 -6.30 17.53
C ILE A 240 1.22 -6.11 16.16
N VAL A 241 -0.07 -6.40 16.03
CA VAL A 241 -0.82 -6.20 14.77
C VAL A 241 -2.03 -5.30 15.00
N ASP A 242 -2.03 -4.10 14.42
CA ASP A 242 -3.19 -3.20 14.44
C ASP A 242 -4.21 -3.55 13.35
N ALA A 243 -5.49 -3.40 13.68
CA ALA A 243 -6.63 -3.48 12.77
C ALA A 243 -6.73 -4.79 11.95
N LEU A 244 -6.82 -5.95 12.62
CA LEU A 244 -7.08 -7.24 11.96
C LEU A 244 -8.35 -7.24 11.09
N ASP A 245 -9.36 -6.40 11.39
CA ASP A 245 -10.54 -6.21 10.54
C ASP A 245 -10.25 -5.50 9.20
N GLU A 246 -9.05 -4.95 9.03
CA GLU A 246 -8.56 -4.37 7.78
C GLU A 246 -7.69 -5.34 6.96
N CYS A 247 -7.48 -6.58 7.44
CA CYS A 247 -6.90 -7.68 6.66
C CYS A 247 -7.99 -8.36 5.80
N ILE A 248 -8.08 -7.96 4.53
CA ILE A 248 -9.09 -8.42 3.57
C ILE A 248 -8.83 -9.85 3.08
N THR A 249 -7.57 -10.25 2.90
CA THR A 249 -7.21 -11.58 2.35
C THR A 249 -6.39 -12.40 3.34
N GLY A 250 -6.83 -13.61 3.66
CA GLY A 250 -6.11 -14.57 4.53
C GLY A 250 -6.34 -14.40 6.03
N LEU A 251 -7.31 -13.57 6.46
CA LEU A 251 -7.56 -13.28 7.88
C LEU A 251 -7.83 -14.55 8.74
N PRO A 252 -8.66 -15.53 8.34
CA PRO A 252 -8.86 -16.75 9.14
C PRO A 252 -7.54 -17.49 9.39
N GLN A 253 -6.72 -17.65 8.34
CA GLN A 253 -5.42 -18.31 8.45
C GLN A 253 -4.44 -17.53 9.36
N LEU A 254 -4.52 -16.20 9.38
CA LEU A 254 -3.74 -15.36 10.30
C LEU A 254 -4.18 -15.55 11.76
N LEU A 255 -5.49 -15.60 12.01
CA LEU A 255 -6.05 -15.85 13.34
C LEU A 255 -5.65 -17.25 13.84
N ASP A 256 -5.81 -18.28 13.00
CA ASP A 256 -5.33 -19.64 13.28
C ASP A 256 -3.83 -19.65 13.62
N LEU A 257 -2.99 -18.95 12.85
CA LEU A 257 -1.54 -18.90 13.11
C LEU A 257 -1.21 -18.19 14.43
N ILE A 258 -1.92 -17.12 14.79
CA ILE A 258 -1.76 -16.44 16.09
C ILE A 258 -2.09 -17.41 17.24
N ILE A 259 -3.22 -18.10 17.18
CA ILE A 259 -3.67 -19.04 18.23
C ILE A 259 -2.72 -20.25 18.35
N ASN A 260 -2.26 -20.79 17.21
CA ASN A 260 -1.30 -21.89 17.19
C ASN A 260 0.07 -21.46 17.74
N THR A 261 0.57 -20.26 17.37
CA THR A 261 1.88 -19.79 17.86
C THR A 261 1.87 -19.38 19.32
N THR A 262 0.78 -18.79 19.86
CA THR A 262 0.67 -18.57 21.32
C THR A 262 0.71 -19.89 22.08
N SER A 263 0.03 -20.92 21.56
CA SER A 263 -0.05 -22.23 22.19
C SER A 263 1.29 -22.97 22.17
N LEU A 264 1.94 -23.03 21.00
CA LEU A 264 3.11 -23.88 20.74
C LEU A 264 4.46 -23.21 21.00
N CYS A 265 4.56 -21.88 20.85
CA CYS A 265 5.83 -21.16 20.83
C CYS A 265 5.98 -20.17 22.01
N ARG A 266 7.21 -19.71 22.24
CA ARG A 266 7.50 -18.64 23.21
C ARG A 266 7.38 -17.27 22.54
N VAL A 267 6.15 -16.86 22.24
CA VAL A 267 5.82 -15.56 21.65
C VAL A 267 4.70 -14.90 22.43
N LYS A 268 4.73 -13.56 22.55
CA LYS A 268 3.58 -12.77 22.98
C LYS A 268 3.03 -11.95 21.82
N TRP A 269 1.70 -11.84 21.75
CA TRP A 269 0.97 -11.08 20.75
C TRP A 269 0.12 -9.99 21.40
N ILE A 270 0.09 -8.79 20.82
CA ILE A 270 -0.98 -7.82 20.99
C ILE A 270 -1.67 -7.66 19.65
N VAL A 271 -2.99 -7.78 19.60
CA VAL A 271 -3.76 -7.58 18.36
C VAL A 271 -4.91 -6.62 18.59
N SER A 272 -5.19 -5.77 17.59
CA SER A 272 -6.30 -4.82 17.61
C SER A 272 -7.32 -5.15 16.53
N SER A 273 -8.60 -4.99 16.85
CA SER A 273 -9.68 -5.12 15.85
C SER A 273 -10.95 -4.36 16.24
N ARG A 274 -11.90 -4.29 15.32
CA ARG A 274 -13.31 -4.03 15.63
C ARG A 274 -13.99 -5.19 16.34
N ASN A 275 -15.18 -4.89 16.86
CA ASN A 275 -16.14 -5.82 17.41
C ASN A 275 -16.83 -6.63 16.29
N TRP A 276 -16.06 -7.44 15.56
CA TRP A 276 -16.55 -8.31 14.47
C TRP A 276 -16.72 -9.77 14.96
N PRO A 277 -17.89 -10.40 14.81
CA PRO A 277 -18.14 -11.76 15.29
C PRO A 277 -17.14 -12.80 14.77
N SER A 278 -16.76 -12.76 13.50
CA SER A 278 -15.80 -13.69 12.90
C SER A 278 -14.38 -13.64 13.49
N ILE A 279 -14.00 -12.53 14.13
CA ILE A 279 -12.74 -12.40 14.87
C ILE A 279 -12.95 -12.85 16.33
N GLU A 280 -14.12 -12.53 16.91
CA GLU A 280 -14.50 -12.91 18.27
C GLU A 280 -14.61 -14.43 18.43
N GLU A 281 -15.34 -15.10 17.54
CA GLU A 281 -15.55 -16.56 17.49
C GLU A 281 -14.23 -17.36 17.42
N GLN A 282 -13.18 -16.80 16.82
CA GLN A 282 -11.87 -17.46 16.68
C GLN A 282 -10.94 -17.14 17.85
N LEU A 283 -10.91 -15.89 18.33
CA LEU A 283 -9.99 -15.50 19.42
C LEU A 283 -10.52 -15.84 20.82
N GLU A 284 -11.84 -15.87 21.04
CA GLU A 284 -12.46 -16.08 22.36
C GLU A 284 -12.28 -17.48 22.98
N PRO A 285 -12.24 -18.61 22.23
CA PRO A 285 -12.05 -19.94 22.82
C PRO A 285 -10.71 -20.19 23.53
N THR A 286 -9.73 -19.28 23.39
CA THR A 286 -8.35 -19.50 23.82
C THR A 286 -8.12 -19.03 25.26
N ALA A 287 -7.87 -19.95 26.19
CA ALA A 287 -7.62 -19.63 27.62
C ALA A 287 -6.42 -18.70 27.88
N GLN A 288 -5.51 -18.55 26.90
CA GLN A 288 -4.36 -17.64 26.92
C GLN A 288 -4.67 -16.20 26.46
N ASN A 289 -5.94 -15.92 26.09
CA ASN A 289 -6.37 -14.62 25.56
C ASN A 289 -6.84 -13.69 26.69
N VAL A 290 -6.10 -12.60 26.91
CA VAL A 290 -6.49 -11.51 27.78
C VAL A 290 -7.20 -10.43 26.95
N ARG A 291 -8.50 -10.25 27.19
CA ARG A 291 -9.35 -9.30 26.46
C ARG A 291 -9.31 -7.90 27.06
N LEU A 292 -9.22 -6.88 26.20
CA LEU A 292 -9.34 -5.47 26.55
C LEU A 292 -10.35 -4.81 25.59
N CYS A 293 -11.60 -4.74 26.03
CA CYS A 293 -12.68 -4.07 25.30
C CYS A 293 -12.70 -2.58 25.66
N LEU A 294 -12.61 -1.69 24.67
CA LEU A 294 -12.59 -0.24 24.90
C LEU A 294 -13.95 0.28 25.37
N GLU A 295 -15.06 -0.30 24.91
CA GLU A 295 -16.41 0.09 25.32
C GLU A 295 -16.66 -0.22 26.82
N LEU A 296 -16.09 -1.33 27.33
CA LEU A 296 -16.16 -1.68 28.76
C LEU A 296 -15.21 -0.83 29.63
N ASN A 297 -14.42 0.06 29.04
CA ASN A 297 -13.48 0.97 29.71
C ASN A 297 -13.86 2.44 29.49
N GLU A 298 -15.16 2.74 29.37
CA GLU A 298 -15.70 4.05 29.01
C GLU A 298 -15.10 5.21 29.82
N GLY A 299 -14.89 5.06 31.14
CA GLY A 299 -14.27 6.10 31.98
C GLY A 299 -12.85 6.46 31.56
N SER A 300 -12.01 5.46 31.31
CA SER A 300 -10.62 5.62 30.86
C SER A 300 -10.56 6.21 29.45
N VAL A 301 -11.38 5.67 28.53
CA VAL A 301 -11.49 6.15 27.14
C VAL A 301 -12.01 7.59 27.09
N SER A 302 -13.03 7.93 27.89
CA SER A 302 -13.57 9.29 27.96
C SER A 302 -12.58 10.29 28.54
N ASN A 303 -11.77 9.90 29.53
CA ASN A 303 -10.69 10.74 30.02
C ASN A 303 -9.58 10.94 28.96
N ALA A 304 -9.20 9.88 28.24
CA ALA A 304 -8.25 9.95 27.14
C ALA A 304 -8.73 10.85 25.99
N VAL A 305 -10.02 10.79 25.66
CA VAL A 305 -10.68 11.68 24.69
C VAL A 305 -10.77 13.11 25.20
N ARG A 306 -11.05 13.35 26.49
CA ARG A 306 -11.04 14.68 27.12
C ARG A 306 -9.67 15.37 26.99
N ILE A 307 -8.59 14.61 27.13
CA ILE A 307 -7.21 15.08 26.95
C ILE A 307 -6.95 15.45 25.47
N TYR A 308 -7.37 14.60 24.53
CA TYR A 308 -7.28 14.87 23.09
C TYR A 308 -8.12 16.10 22.67
N ILE A 309 -9.32 16.26 23.23
CA ILE A 309 -10.16 17.45 23.05
C ILE A 309 -9.41 18.70 23.53
N HIS A 310 -8.79 18.69 24.72
CA HIS A 310 -8.03 19.85 25.21
C HIS A 310 -6.94 20.26 24.22
N HIS A 311 -6.14 19.30 23.75
CA HIS A 311 -5.08 19.56 22.77
C HIS A 311 -5.63 20.14 21.45
N LYS A 312 -6.69 19.54 20.89
CA LYS A 312 -7.28 20.02 19.63
C LYS A 312 -8.01 21.36 19.77
N VAL A 313 -8.58 21.65 20.93
CA VAL A 313 -9.17 22.96 21.24
C VAL A 313 -8.10 24.06 21.35
N ASP A 314 -6.96 23.79 21.98
CA ASP A 314 -5.85 24.75 22.03
C ASP A 314 -5.15 24.93 20.67
N GLU A 315 -5.09 23.89 19.83
CA GLU A 315 -4.67 23.98 18.43
C GLU A 315 -5.58 24.91 17.61
N LEU A 316 -6.90 24.70 17.69
CA LEU A 316 -7.90 25.54 17.03
C LEU A 316 -7.91 26.97 17.55
N ALA A 317 -7.87 27.16 18.87
CA ALA A 317 -7.92 28.49 19.48
C ALA A 317 -6.72 29.35 19.07
N ARG A 318 -5.51 28.77 18.98
CA ARG A 318 -4.34 29.44 18.42
C ARG A 318 -4.49 29.75 16.93
N ARG A 319 -4.92 28.76 16.12
CA ARG A 319 -5.08 28.88 14.65
C ARG A 319 -6.13 29.92 14.24
N ASN A 320 -7.27 29.96 14.94
CA ASN A 320 -8.40 30.83 14.62
C ASN A 320 -8.50 32.08 15.51
N ARG A 321 -7.60 32.25 16.49
CA ARG A 321 -7.58 33.35 17.46
C ARG A 321 -8.89 33.49 18.25
N TYR A 322 -9.42 32.35 18.72
CA TYR A 322 -10.61 32.33 19.57
C TYR A 322 -10.32 32.93 20.95
N ASP A 323 -11.31 33.59 21.53
CA ASP A 323 -11.24 34.09 22.90
C ASP A 323 -11.45 32.95 23.92
N ASN A 324 -11.15 33.23 25.20
CA ASN A 324 -11.28 32.23 26.27
C ASN A 324 -12.73 31.71 26.42
N LYS A 325 -13.75 32.53 26.13
CA LYS A 325 -15.14 32.08 26.17
C LYS A 325 -15.42 31.07 25.06
N THR A 326 -15.14 31.43 23.80
CA THR A 326 -15.33 30.54 22.65
C THR A 326 -14.54 29.24 22.80
N ARG A 327 -13.31 29.31 23.33
CA ARG A 327 -12.48 28.13 23.64
C ARG A 327 -13.16 27.21 24.66
N ASN A 328 -13.66 27.77 25.76
CA ASN A 328 -14.32 27.00 26.81
C ASN A 328 -15.66 26.41 26.33
N ASP A 329 -16.48 27.19 25.63
CA ASP A 329 -17.76 26.74 25.08
C ASP A 329 -17.56 25.60 24.06
N LEU A 330 -16.53 25.69 23.20
CA LEU A 330 -16.10 24.63 22.28
C LEU A 330 -15.64 23.36 23.03
N PHE A 331 -14.83 23.52 24.07
CA PHE A 331 -14.34 22.41 24.91
C PHE A 331 -15.51 21.65 25.57
N GLN A 332 -16.47 22.37 26.16
CA GLN A 332 -17.67 21.75 26.75
C GLN A 332 -18.51 21.04 25.69
N HIS A 333 -18.78 21.67 24.54
CA HIS A 333 -19.56 21.03 23.48
C HIS A 333 -18.91 19.74 22.97
N LEU A 334 -17.60 19.74 22.73
CA LEU A 334 -16.89 18.55 22.28
C LEU A 334 -16.94 17.43 23.33
N ILE A 335 -16.78 17.73 24.63
CA ILE A 335 -16.89 16.73 25.70
C ILE A 335 -18.30 16.13 25.74
N SER A 336 -19.35 16.95 25.72
CA SER A 336 -20.74 16.48 25.82
C SER A 336 -21.25 15.71 24.60
N ASN A 337 -20.51 15.68 23.48
CA ASN A 337 -20.95 15.04 22.23
C ASN A 337 -19.99 14.00 21.65
N ALA A 338 -18.74 13.89 22.13
CA ALA A 338 -17.76 12.97 21.56
C ALA A 338 -18.03 11.48 21.84
N ASN A 339 -18.76 11.13 22.91
CA ASN A 339 -19.13 9.76 23.31
C ASN A 339 -17.95 8.75 23.17
N GLY A 340 -16.80 9.12 23.73
CA GLY A 340 -15.57 8.31 23.69
C GLY A 340 -14.94 8.14 22.30
N THR A 341 -15.24 8.98 21.31
CA THR A 341 -14.84 8.80 19.91
C THR A 341 -13.87 9.88 19.43
N PHE A 342 -12.58 9.56 19.37
CA PHE A 342 -11.51 10.46 18.90
C PHE A 342 -11.74 10.94 17.46
N LEU A 343 -12.23 10.06 16.57
CA LEU A 343 -12.47 10.40 15.15
C LEU A 343 -13.55 11.47 15.00
N TRP A 344 -14.62 11.43 15.80
CA TRP A 344 -15.66 12.46 15.78
C TRP A 344 -15.08 13.83 16.17
N VAL A 345 -14.26 13.87 17.23
CA VAL A 345 -13.54 15.09 17.64
C VAL A 345 -12.62 15.58 16.53
N ALA A 346 -11.86 14.68 15.89
CA ALA A 346 -10.94 15.03 14.81
C ALA A 346 -11.68 15.65 13.61
N LEU A 347 -12.77 15.03 13.14
CA LEU A 347 -13.58 15.50 12.02
C LEU A 347 -14.27 16.85 12.31
N VAL A 348 -14.86 17.02 13.50
CA VAL A 348 -15.46 18.31 13.91
C VAL A 348 -14.38 19.40 14.01
N CYS A 349 -13.21 19.08 14.56
CA CYS A 349 -12.10 20.03 14.62
C CYS A 349 -11.55 20.38 13.22
N GLN A 350 -11.45 19.41 12.32
CA GLN A 350 -11.05 19.63 10.92
C GLN A 350 -12.03 20.58 10.21
N LYS A 351 -13.34 20.37 10.39
CA LYS A 351 -14.37 21.24 9.81
C LYS A 351 -14.32 22.67 10.38
N LEU A 352 -14.04 22.84 11.67
CA LEU A 352 -13.83 24.15 12.30
C LEU A 352 -12.48 24.80 11.95
N ALA A 353 -11.53 24.04 11.38
CA ALA A 353 -10.25 24.54 10.88
C ALA A 353 -10.31 25.04 9.42
N ASP A 354 -11.40 24.76 8.70
CA ASP A 354 -11.62 25.15 7.30
C ASP A 354 -11.65 26.68 7.14
N PRO A 355 -10.80 27.29 6.28
CA PRO A 355 -10.83 28.71 5.98
C PRO A 355 -12.18 29.23 5.46
N LYS A 356 -13.00 28.37 4.84
CA LYS A 356 -14.36 28.71 4.35
C LYS A 356 -15.37 28.92 5.48
N VAL A 357 -15.10 28.45 6.70
CA VAL A 357 -16.02 28.57 7.84
C VAL A 357 -15.94 29.97 8.50
N PRO A 358 -17.06 30.72 8.64
CA PRO A 358 -17.06 32.03 9.29
C PRO A 358 -16.63 32.00 10.75
N LYS A 359 -15.42 32.50 11.02
CA LYS A 359 -14.75 32.44 12.34
C LYS A 359 -15.47 33.16 13.48
N LEU A 360 -16.43 34.04 13.18
CA LEU A 360 -17.17 34.82 14.19
C LEU A 360 -18.20 33.99 14.97
N HIS A 361 -18.74 32.89 14.42
CA HIS A 361 -19.82 32.13 15.06
C HIS A 361 -19.66 30.60 15.04
N PRO A 362 -18.53 30.04 15.55
CA PRO A 362 -18.40 28.59 15.74
C PRO A 362 -19.52 28.01 16.63
N LEU A 363 -20.01 28.79 17.60
CA LEU A 363 -21.13 28.40 18.48
C LEU A 363 -22.45 28.09 17.74
N ALA A 364 -22.68 28.68 16.56
CA ALA A 364 -23.84 28.37 15.74
C ALA A 364 -23.69 27.00 15.05
N GLN A 365 -22.48 26.69 14.54
CA GLN A 365 -22.18 25.40 13.92
C GLN A 365 -22.00 24.25 14.93
N LEU A 366 -21.58 24.55 16.16
CA LEU A 366 -21.48 23.57 17.25
C LEU A 366 -22.84 22.94 17.56
N LYS A 367 -23.91 23.75 17.63
CA LYS A 367 -25.28 23.25 17.84
C LYS A 367 -25.77 22.26 16.76
N SER A 368 -25.17 22.25 15.57
CA SER A 368 -25.46 21.27 14.51
C SER A 368 -24.45 20.12 14.43
N PHE A 369 -23.45 20.02 15.31
CA PHE A 369 -22.61 18.82 15.47
C PHE A 369 -23.16 17.96 16.63
N ARG A 370 -24.04 17.02 16.29
CA ARG A 370 -24.62 16.04 17.23
C ARG A 370 -23.68 14.84 17.47
N PRO A 371 -23.89 14.02 18.52
CA PRO A 371 -23.06 12.86 18.83
C PRO A 371 -23.10 11.77 17.76
N GLY A 372 -22.01 11.01 17.66
CA GLY A 372 -21.88 9.82 16.81
C GLY A 372 -21.39 10.11 15.38
N LEU A 373 -20.69 9.13 14.79
CA LEU A 373 -20.11 9.29 13.45
C LEU A 373 -21.18 9.37 12.36
N ASN A 374 -22.22 8.54 12.43
CA ASN A 374 -23.21 8.42 11.34
C ASN A 374 -24.12 9.66 11.25
N THR A 375 -24.32 10.40 12.34
CA THR A 375 -25.01 11.70 12.33
C THR A 375 -24.14 12.79 11.70
N LEU A 376 -22.83 12.75 11.96
CA LEU A 376 -21.84 13.63 11.36
C LEU A 376 -21.67 13.37 9.85
N TYR A 377 -21.61 12.09 9.44
CA TYR A 377 -21.58 11.70 8.03
C TYR A 377 -22.88 12.07 7.30
N LYS A 378 -24.06 11.85 7.90
CA LYS A 378 -25.35 12.33 7.37
C LYS A 378 -25.33 13.83 7.12
N ARG A 379 -24.91 14.62 8.11
CA ARG A 379 -24.77 16.07 7.95
C ARG A 379 -23.78 16.45 6.83
N MET A 380 -22.66 15.75 6.68
CA MET A 380 -21.74 16.04 5.57
C MET A 380 -22.35 15.72 4.20
N MET A 381 -23.18 14.68 4.07
CA MET A 381 -23.97 14.46 2.86
C MET A 381 -25.04 15.53 2.66
N ASP A 382 -25.70 16.01 3.72
CA ASP A 382 -26.66 17.13 3.63
C ASP A 382 -25.99 18.44 3.18
N GLU A 383 -24.76 18.72 3.64
CA GLU A 383 -23.95 19.84 3.16
C GLU A 383 -23.50 19.68 1.70
N ILE A 384 -23.28 18.45 1.22
CA ILE A 384 -22.99 18.14 -0.20
C ILE A 384 -24.25 18.30 -1.07
N ARG A 385 -25.41 17.80 -0.61
CA ARG A 385 -26.70 17.84 -1.33
C ARG A 385 -27.12 19.26 -1.73
N VAL A 386 -26.68 20.29 -0.99
CA VAL A 386 -27.04 21.70 -1.22
C VAL A 386 -25.90 22.53 -1.83
N SER A 387 -24.83 21.89 -2.30
CA SER A 387 -23.69 22.56 -2.94
C SER A 387 -23.84 22.63 -4.46
N ASP A 388 -23.35 23.69 -5.10
CA ASP A 388 -23.35 23.84 -6.56
C ASP A 388 -22.58 22.72 -7.29
N VAL A 389 -21.67 22.04 -6.58
CA VAL A 389 -20.89 20.88 -7.07
C VAL A 389 -21.41 19.53 -6.55
N ALA A 390 -22.67 19.45 -6.11
CA ALA A 390 -23.28 18.26 -5.51
C ALA A 390 -23.10 16.98 -6.34
N GLU A 391 -23.46 17.01 -7.64
CA GLU A 391 -23.41 15.81 -8.49
C GLU A 391 -21.97 15.35 -8.76
N LEU A 392 -21.04 16.28 -8.98
CA LEU A 392 -19.62 15.97 -9.11
C LEU A 392 -19.07 15.35 -7.82
N CYS A 393 -19.44 15.88 -6.66
CA CYS A 393 -19.05 15.31 -5.36
C CYS A 393 -19.63 13.90 -5.15
N LYS A 394 -20.88 13.65 -5.54
CA LYS A 394 -21.49 12.30 -5.52
C LYS A 394 -20.75 11.33 -6.45
N GLN A 395 -20.44 11.73 -7.68
CA GLN A 395 -19.68 10.91 -8.65
C GLN A 395 -18.30 10.53 -8.10
N ILE A 396 -17.55 11.50 -7.56
CA ILE A 396 -16.23 11.27 -6.95
C ILE A 396 -16.34 10.29 -5.76
N LEU A 397 -17.34 10.48 -4.88
CA LEU A 397 -17.58 9.57 -3.76
C LEU A 397 -18.01 8.17 -4.24
N ALA A 398 -18.80 8.07 -5.30
CA ALA A 398 -19.25 6.80 -5.87
C ALA A 398 -18.09 6.00 -6.46
N VAL A 399 -17.22 6.63 -7.26
CA VAL A 399 -15.99 6.01 -7.77
C VAL A 399 -15.08 5.60 -6.60
N ALA A 400 -14.74 6.51 -5.68
CA ALA A 400 -13.89 6.20 -4.52
C ALA A 400 -14.43 5.03 -3.67
N SER A 401 -15.75 4.91 -3.54
CA SER A 401 -16.40 3.83 -2.80
C SER A 401 -16.39 2.47 -3.50
N VAL A 402 -16.29 2.38 -4.84
CA VAL A 402 -16.24 1.08 -5.55
C VAL A 402 -14.84 0.63 -5.94
N VAL A 403 -13.84 1.53 -6.00
CA VAL A 403 -12.48 1.14 -6.38
C VAL A 403 -11.82 0.22 -5.35
N TYR A 404 -11.04 -0.75 -5.87
CA TYR A 404 -10.36 -1.80 -5.09
C TYR A 404 -9.06 -1.32 -4.42
N ARG A 405 -8.52 -0.18 -4.86
CA ARG A 405 -7.45 0.57 -4.20
C ARG A 405 -7.72 2.09 -4.28
N PRO A 406 -7.11 2.92 -3.42
CA PRO A 406 -6.93 4.35 -3.64
C PRO A 406 -6.46 4.66 -5.06
N ILE A 407 -7.01 5.72 -5.62
CA ILE A 407 -6.73 6.18 -6.98
C ILE A 407 -6.03 7.53 -6.96
N THR A 408 -5.18 7.79 -7.96
CA THR A 408 -4.53 9.09 -8.12
C THR A 408 -5.51 10.15 -8.61
N LEU A 409 -5.15 11.43 -8.47
CA LEU A 409 -5.86 12.55 -9.10
C LEU A 409 -5.94 12.42 -10.62
N LYS A 410 -4.93 11.82 -11.28
CA LYS A 410 -4.92 11.55 -12.73
C LYS A 410 -5.93 10.47 -13.08
N GLU A 411 -5.95 9.37 -12.32
CA GLU A 411 -6.92 8.26 -12.51
C GLU A 411 -8.36 8.72 -12.27
N LEU A 412 -8.61 9.59 -11.27
CA LEU A 412 -9.94 10.16 -11.03
C LEU A 412 -10.46 10.93 -12.25
N LYS A 413 -9.63 11.73 -12.94
CA LYS A 413 -10.05 12.44 -14.17
C LYS A 413 -10.53 11.48 -15.26
N GLY A 414 -9.91 10.31 -15.39
CA GLY A 414 -10.36 9.28 -16.33
C GLY A 414 -11.66 8.61 -15.89
N LEU A 415 -11.75 8.21 -14.62
CA LEU A 415 -12.85 7.39 -14.11
C LEU A 415 -14.16 8.16 -13.83
N VAL A 416 -14.10 9.49 -13.70
CA VAL A 416 -15.28 10.35 -13.55
C VAL A 416 -15.53 11.10 -14.86
N GLU A 417 -16.63 10.78 -15.54
CA GLU A 417 -17.04 11.38 -16.83
C GLU A 417 -17.01 12.92 -16.80
N SER A 418 -17.59 13.54 -15.77
CA SER A 418 -17.61 15.01 -15.58
C SER A 418 -16.24 15.64 -15.25
N LEU A 419 -15.15 14.87 -15.26
CA LEU A 419 -13.76 15.33 -15.11
C LEU A 419 -12.89 15.04 -16.34
N GLU A 420 -13.42 14.44 -17.42
CA GLU A 420 -12.65 14.18 -18.64
C GLU A 420 -12.22 15.49 -19.32
N ASP A 421 -13.17 16.38 -19.59
CA ASP A 421 -12.92 17.72 -20.17
C ASP A 421 -12.43 18.75 -19.12
N PHE A 422 -12.03 18.32 -17.92
CA PHE A 422 -11.58 19.23 -16.88
C PHE A 422 -10.13 19.68 -17.11
N ASP A 423 -9.98 20.77 -17.88
CA ASP A 423 -8.71 21.45 -18.19
C ASP A 423 -8.02 22.09 -16.96
N GLY A 424 -8.70 22.13 -15.81
CA GLY A 424 -8.12 22.61 -14.56
C GLY A 424 -6.99 21.73 -14.03
N ASP A 425 -6.04 22.35 -13.32
CA ASP A 425 -4.88 21.66 -12.76
C ASP A 425 -5.23 20.69 -11.60
N LEU A 426 -4.23 19.93 -11.16
CA LEU A 426 -4.40 18.95 -10.09
C LEU A 426 -4.70 19.60 -8.72
N ASP A 427 -4.34 20.87 -8.51
CA ASP A 427 -4.63 21.59 -7.27
C ASP A 427 -6.07 22.12 -7.22
N THR A 428 -6.61 22.53 -8.37
CA THR A 428 -8.04 22.84 -8.54
C THR A 428 -8.88 21.58 -8.33
N LEU A 429 -8.41 20.41 -8.81
CA LEU A 429 -9.06 19.12 -8.53
C LEU A 429 -8.98 18.71 -7.04
N LYS A 430 -7.86 18.96 -6.33
CA LYS A 430 -7.82 18.84 -4.86
C LYS A 430 -8.85 19.77 -4.19
N GLY A 431 -9.01 20.97 -4.74
CA GLY A 431 -10.04 21.94 -4.33
C GLY A 431 -11.47 21.39 -4.46
N ILE A 432 -11.77 20.74 -5.60
CA ILE A 432 -13.05 20.04 -5.87
C ILE A 432 -13.27 18.91 -4.86
N ILE A 433 -12.28 18.04 -4.65
CA ILE A 433 -12.36 16.94 -3.66
C ILE A 433 -12.58 17.48 -2.24
N GLY A 434 -12.10 18.68 -1.93
CA GLY A 434 -12.41 19.38 -0.68
C GLY A 434 -13.90 19.70 -0.46
N PHE A 435 -14.74 19.72 -1.51
CA PHE A 435 -16.19 19.85 -1.39
C PHE A 435 -16.89 18.50 -1.12
N CYS A 436 -16.24 17.36 -1.37
CA CYS A 436 -16.68 16.05 -0.86
C CYS A 436 -16.60 15.94 0.69
N GLY A 437 -16.23 17.03 1.38
CA GLY A 437 -16.14 17.10 2.84
C GLY A 437 -15.06 16.18 3.41
N SER A 438 -15.13 15.94 4.72
CA SER A 438 -14.17 15.07 5.43
C SER A 438 -14.48 13.57 5.27
N PHE A 439 -15.11 13.18 4.16
CA PHE A 439 -15.14 11.80 3.69
C PHE A 439 -13.79 11.41 3.07
N LEU A 440 -13.21 12.30 2.25
CA LEU A 440 -11.98 12.06 1.49
C LEU A 440 -10.83 12.94 1.97
N THR A 441 -9.61 12.51 1.67
CA THR A 441 -8.36 13.25 1.87
C THR A 441 -7.36 12.89 0.77
N VAL A 442 -6.56 13.86 0.33
CA VAL A 442 -5.54 13.65 -0.72
C VAL A 442 -4.16 13.70 -0.08
N ARG A 443 -3.35 12.66 -0.31
CA ARG A 443 -1.97 12.55 0.17
C ARG A 443 -1.10 12.21 -1.03
N GLU A 444 -0.04 12.99 -1.28
CA GLU A 444 0.92 12.73 -2.38
C GLU A 444 0.29 12.54 -3.78
N GLY A 445 -0.92 13.10 -4.00
CA GLY A 445 -1.68 12.96 -5.25
C GLY A 445 -2.59 11.73 -5.32
N VAL A 446 -2.69 10.93 -4.25
CA VAL A 446 -3.56 9.76 -4.09
C VAL A 446 -4.74 10.08 -3.17
N ILE A 447 -5.93 9.57 -3.52
CA ILE A 447 -7.21 9.87 -2.86
C ILE A 447 -7.58 8.73 -1.90
N TYR A 448 -7.72 9.06 -0.62
CA TYR A 448 -8.07 8.15 0.46
C TYR A 448 -9.39 8.54 1.12
N PHE A 449 -10.09 7.57 1.73
CA PHE A 449 -11.05 7.88 2.79
C PHE A 449 -10.33 8.34 4.05
N VAL A 450 -10.93 9.27 4.80
CA VAL A 450 -10.41 9.70 6.10
C VAL A 450 -10.46 8.56 7.14
N HIS A 451 -11.44 7.67 7.03
CA HIS A 451 -11.55 6.43 7.82
C HIS A 451 -12.44 5.42 7.09
N GLN A 452 -12.21 4.11 7.27
CA GLN A 452 -12.99 3.06 6.60
C GLN A 452 -14.49 3.10 6.93
N SER A 453 -14.87 3.55 8.14
CA SER A 453 -16.29 3.79 8.50
C SER A 453 -16.98 4.87 7.67
N ALA A 454 -16.22 5.75 7.01
CA ALA A 454 -16.77 6.73 6.06
C ALA A 454 -17.16 6.04 4.74
N LYS A 455 -16.35 5.09 4.25
CA LYS A 455 -16.66 4.23 3.10
C LYS A 455 -17.89 3.36 3.39
N GLU A 456 -17.93 2.73 4.57
CA GLU A 456 -19.07 1.92 5.04
C GLU A 456 -20.38 2.73 5.12
N PHE A 457 -20.32 3.97 5.62
CA PHE A 457 -21.48 4.85 5.67
C PHE A 457 -22.04 5.17 4.26
N LEU A 458 -21.17 5.50 3.30
CA LEU A 458 -21.57 5.79 1.92
C LEU A 458 -22.16 4.56 1.23
N LEU A 459 -21.56 3.39 1.47
CA LEU A 459 -22.05 2.12 0.95
C LEU A 459 -23.41 1.72 1.52
N ASN A 460 -23.66 1.95 2.82
CA ASN A 460 -24.81 1.36 3.52
C ASN A 460 -25.94 2.35 3.87
N GLU A 461 -25.62 3.55 4.38
CA GLU A 461 -26.63 4.53 4.82
C GLU A 461 -26.93 5.63 3.78
N ALA A 462 -25.92 6.12 3.06
CA ALA A 462 -26.09 7.08 1.97
C ALA A 462 -26.11 6.42 0.58
N CYS A 463 -26.42 5.12 0.52
CA CYS A 463 -26.39 4.34 -0.72
C CYS A 463 -27.27 4.95 -1.83
N GLY A 464 -28.43 5.51 -1.47
CA GLY A 464 -29.34 6.17 -2.44
C GLY A 464 -28.85 7.53 -2.97
N ASP A 465 -27.96 8.21 -2.26
CA ASP A 465 -27.35 9.47 -2.70
C ASP A 465 -26.15 9.24 -3.62
N VAL A 466 -25.36 8.22 -3.30
CA VAL A 466 -24.08 7.92 -3.95
C VAL A 466 -24.26 6.94 -5.12
N PHE A 467 -25.22 6.02 -5.02
CA PHE A 467 -25.52 5.00 -6.03
C PHE A 467 -27.01 5.02 -6.38
N PRO A 468 -27.54 6.07 -7.03
CA PRO A 468 -28.96 6.16 -7.40
C PRO A 468 -29.44 5.00 -8.29
N PHE A 469 -28.53 4.35 -9.02
CA PHE A 469 -28.78 3.16 -9.84
C PHE A 469 -28.19 1.85 -9.24
N GLY A 470 -27.76 1.88 -7.97
CA GLY A 470 -27.17 0.75 -7.25
C GLY A 470 -25.68 0.51 -7.55
N ARG A 471 -25.01 -0.21 -6.63
CA ARG A 471 -23.55 -0.46 -6.69
C ARG A 471 -23.13 -1.15 -8.00
N SER A 472 -23.87 -2.16 -8.45
CA SER A 472 -23.58 -2.91 -9.70
C SER A 472 -23.76 -2.08 -10.99
N TYR A 473 -24.36 -0.88 -10.92
CA TYR A 473 -24.31 0.11 -12.00
C TYR A 473 -23.02 0.95 -11.92
N GLN A 474 -22.60 1.36 -10.72
CA GLN A 474 -21.34 2.11 -10.56
C GLN A 474 -20.11 1.28 -10.97
N HIS A 475 -20.08 -0.03 -10.68
CA HIS A 475 -19.03 -0.91 -11.23
C HIS A 475 -19.11 -0.99 -12.77
N LEU A 476 -20.31 -0.99 -13.38
CA LEU A 476 -20.45 -0.97 -14.84
C LEU A 476 -19.93 0.34 -15.47
N ALA A 477 -20.16 1.48 -14.83
CA ALA A 477 -19.67 2.78 -15.27
C ALA A 477 -18.12 2.83 -15.21
N VAL A 478 -17.53 2.38 -14.10
CA VAL A 478 -16.07 2.33 -13.93
C VAL A 478 -15.40 1.34 -14.90
N PHE A 479 -16.05 0.20 -15.20
CA PHE A 479 -15.62 -0.71 -16.28
C PHE A 479 -15.65 -0.03 -17.66
N SER A 480 -16.76 0.63 -17.99
CA SER A 480 -16.96 1.26 -19.31
C SER A 480 -15.92 2.37 -19.54
N ARG A 481 -15.75 3.26 -18.56
CA ARG A 481 -14.69 4.29 -18.56
C ARG A 481 -13.29 3.67 -18.60
N SER A 482 -13.06 2.55 -17.92
CA SER A 482 -11.75 1.86 -17.97
C SER A 482 -11.40 1.37 -19.38
N LEU A 483 -12.33 0.72 -20.10
CA LEU A 483 -12.08 0.30 -21.48
C LEU A 483 -11.90 1.49 -22.43
N GLU A 484 -12.59 2.60 -22.19
CA GLU A 484 -12.45 3.84 -22.96
C GLU A 484 -11.08 4.51 -22.75
N ILE A 485 -10.65 4.69 -21.50
CA ILE A 485 -9.30 5.20 -21.14
C ILE A 485 -8.23 4.33 -21.79
N LEU A 486 -8.31 3.00 -21.61
CA LEU A 486 -7.34 2.06 -22.17
C LEU A 486 -7.32 2.13 -23.71
N SER A 487 -8.47 2.23 -24.37
CA SER A 487 -8.54 2.30 -25.84
C SER A 487 -8.09 3.64 -26.43
N ARG A 488 -8.01 4.71 -25.61
CA ARG A 488 -7.46 6.03 -25.99
C ARG A 488 -5.98 6.18 -25.63
N THR A 489 -5.51 5.51 -24.57
CA THR A 489 -4.17 5.71 -23.98
C THR A 489 -3.17 4.68 -24.46
N LEU A 490 -3.59 3.43 -24.68
CA LEU A 490 -2.69 2.34 -25.00
C LEU A 490 -2.24 2.39 -26.46
N GLN A 491 -0.93 2.39 -26.66
CA GLN A 491 -0.26 2.28 -27.95
C GLN A 491 1.00 1.42 -27.80
N ARG A 492 1.59 1.02 -28.93
CA ARG A 492 2.87 0.32 -28.96
C ARG A 492 4.02 1.21 -28.49
N ASP A 493 4.92 0.66 -27.69
CA ASP A 493 6.07 1.33 -27.08
C ASP A 493 5.67 2.62 -26.37
N ILE A 494 4.71 2.51 -25.45
CA ILE A 494 4.03 3.65 -24.82
C ILE A 494 4.98 4.54 -24.00
N TYR A 495 6.09 3.97 -23.52
CA TYR A 495 7.15 4.69 -22.82
C TYR A 495 8.33 5.06 -23.74
N ASN A 496 8.27 4.77 -25.05
CA ASN A 496 9.34 5.03 -26.04
C ASN A 496 10.69 4.47 -25.58
N LEU A 497 10.70 3.19 -25.21
CA LEU A 497 11.88 2.43 -24.77
C LEU A 497 12.84 2.12 -25.92
N GLN A 498 12.31 1.99 -27.15
CA GLN A 498 13.00 1.74 -28.43
C GLN A 498 13.76 0.41 -28.54
N ALA A 499 14.53 0.02 -27.51
CA ALA A 499 15.29 -1.20 -27.46
C ALA A 499 14.44 -2.36 -26.92
N LEU A 500 14.24 -3.38 -27.75
CA LEU A 500 13.37 -4.55 -27.48
C LEU A 500 13.78 -5.39 -26.25
N GLY A 501 14.96 -5.16 -25.68
CA GLY A 501 15.54 -5.91 -24.56
C GLY A 501 15.64 -5.15 -23.24
N VAL A 502 15.08 -3.93 -23.13
CA VAL A 502 15.03 -3.19 -21.85
C VAL A 502 14.28 -4.00 -20.82
N LEU A 503 14.89 -4.21 -19.64
CA LEU A 503 14.30 -5.01 -18.58
C LEU A 503 13.26 -4.21 -17.80
N SER A 504 12.15 -4.82 -17.40
CA SER A 504 11.11 -4.12 -16.62
C SER A 504 11.64 -3.54 -15.29
N ASP A 505 12.67 -4.15 -14.72
CA ASP A 505 13.38 -3.62 -13.54
C ASP A 505 14.15 -2.31 -13.79
N GLU A 506 14.57 -2.05 -15.03
CA GLU A 506 15.31 -0.84 -15.45
C GLU A 506 14.40 0.32 -15.85
N ILE A 507 13.12 0.06 -16.13
CA ILE A 507 12.16 1.06 -16.57
C ILE A 507 11.79 2.00 -15.42
N SER A 508 11.84 3.30 -15.70
CA SER A 508 11.29 4.38 -14.87
C SER A 508 10.16 5.09 -15.61
N SER A 509 9.12 5.54 -14.92
CA SER A 509 8.02 6.29 -15.55
C SER A 509 8.51 7.64 -16.10
N PRO A 510 8.10 8.02 -17.33
CA PRO A 510 8.33 9.38 -17.84
C PRO A 510 7.61 10.44 -17.01
N ASP A 511 7.97 11.71 -17.21
CA ASP A 511 7.14 12.85 -16.81
C ASP A 511 6.84 13.72 -18.05
N PRO A 512 5.57 13.90 -18.45
CA PRO A 512 4.36 13.30 -17.87
C PRO A 512 4.23 11.80 -18.15
N ASP A 513 3.96 11.00 -17.11
CA ASP A 513 3.67 9.55 -17.25
C ASP A 513 2.45 9.31 -18.17
N PRO A 514 2.63 8.68 -19.35
CA PRO A 514 1.54 8.37 -20.28
C PRO A 514 0.49 7.41 -19.70
N LEU A 515 0.91 6.49 -18.81
CA LEU A 515 -0.01 5.56 -18.16
C LEU A 515 -0.74 6.17 -16.96
N GLY A 516 -0.44 7.41 -16.57
CA GLY A 516 -0.84 7.98 -15.28
C GLY A 516 -2.36 8.12 -15.06
N MET A 517 -3.17 8.12 -16.12
CA MET A 517 -4.64 8.05 -16.04
C MET A 517 -5.18 6.61 -16.15
N ALA A 518 -4.38 5.69 -16.67
CA ALA A 518 -4.76 4.34 -17.06
C ALA A 518 -4.31 3.24 -16.08
N GLN A 519 -3.35 3.47 -15.18
CA GLN A 519 -2.74 2.40 -14.35
C GLN A 519 -3.78 1.57 -13.58
N TYR A 520 -4.77 2.22 -12.95
CA TYR A 520 -5.90 1.54 -12.29
C TYR A 520 -6.70 0.68 -13.27
N SER A 521 -7.11 1.28 -14.40
CA SER A 521 -7.90 0.61 -15.43
C SER A 521 -7.16 -0.58 -16.05
N CYS A 522 -5.83 -0.51 -16.21
CA CYS A 522 -5.02 -1.63 -16.69
C CYS A 522 -5.24 -2.89 -15.84
N VAL A 523 -5.34 -2.75 -14.52
CA VAL A 523 -5.43 -3.88 -13.58
C VAL A 523 -6.88 -4.32 -13.32
N TYR A 524 -7.80 -3.38 -13.05
CA TYR A 524 -9.09 -3.69 -12.39
C TYR A 524 -10.33 -3.68 -13.31
N TRP A 525 -10.16 -3.57 -14.63
CA TRP A 525 -11.33 -3.47 -15.54
C TRP A 525 -12.20 -4.74 -15.55
N VAL A 526 -11.61 -5.94 -15.42
CA VAL A 526 -12.37 -7.20 -15.35
C VAL A 526 -13.06 -7.37 -13.99
N GLU A 527 -12.47 -6.86 -12.92
CA GLU A 527 -13.06 -6.86 -11.57
C GLU A 527 -14.35 -6.04 -11.56
N HIS A 528 -14.31 -4.82 -12.11
CA HIS A 528 -15.49 -4.00 -12.27
C HIS A 528 -16.54 -4.62 -13.20
N PHE A 529 -16.13 -5.29 -14.28
CA PHE A 529 -17.05 -6.04 -15.15
C PHE A 529 -17.75 -7.16 -14.37
N SER A 530 -16.98 -8.01 -13.68
CA SER A 530 -17.44 -9.11 -12.83
C SER A 530 -18.48 -8.67 -11.79
N ASP A 531 -18.15 -7.65 -11.01
CA ASP A 531 -19.01 -7.19 -9.92
C ASP A 531 -20.26 -6.46 -10.45
N SER A 532 -20.21 -5.98 -11.69
CA SER A 532 -21.39 -5.44 -12.38
C SER A 532 -22.40 -6.53 -12.80
N ASP A 533 -21.96 -7.74 -13.16
CA ASP A 533 -22.80 -8.85 -13.64
C ASP A 533 -23.45 -9.65 -12.49
N SER A 534 -23.39 -9.13 -11.26
CA SER A 534 -23.83 -9.74 -9.98
C SER A 534 -25.31 -10.17 -9.87
N LEU A 535 -26.10 -10.05 -10.94
CA LEU A 535 -27.49 -10.52 -11.04
C LEU A 535 -27.79 -11.32 -12.33
N GLY A 536 -26.77 -11.70 -13.11
CA GLY A 536 -26.88 -12.64 -14.24
C GLY A 536 -26.43 -12.08 -15.60
N HIS A 537 -26.00 -13.01 -16.48
CA HIS A 537 -25.16 -12.83 -17.69
C HIS A 537 -25.64 -11.86 -18.80
N GLY A 538 -26.74 -11.13 -18.59
CA GLY A 538 -27.25 -10.16 -19.57
C GLY A 538 -26.27 -9.03 -19.89
N LYS A 539 -25.44 -8.60 -18.91
CA LYS A 539 -24.44 -7.54 -19.16
C LYS A 539 -23.24 -8.08 -19.93
N ALA A 540 -22.83 -9.34 -19.69
CA ALA A 540 -21.79 -9.98 -20.47
C ALA A 540 -22.16 -10.10 -21.96
N LEU A 541 -23.44 -10.36 -22.27
CA LEU A 541 -23.95 -10.31 -23.64
C LEU A 541 -24.00 -8.87 -24.19
N GLN A 542 -24.49 -7.90 -23.40
CA GLN A 542 -24.61 -6.50 -23.82
C GLN A 542 -23.26 -5.83 -24.13
N HIS A 543 -22.22 -6.08 -23.32
CA HIS A 543 -20.90 -5.45 -23.43
C HIS A 543 -19.84 -6.32 -24.12
N GLY A 544 -20.19 -7.56 -24.52
CA GLY A 544 -19.27 -8.46 -25.21
C GLY A 544 -18.73 -7.90 -26.53
N SER A 545 -19.49 -7.05 -27.22
CA SER A 545 -19.03 -6.31 -28.41
C SER A 545 -17.88 -5.34 -28.10
N THR A 546 -17.95 -4.60 -26.98
CA THR A 546 -16.92 -3.68 -26.51
C THR A 546 -15.65 -4.42 -26.08
N ILE A 547 -15.81 -5.52 -25.34
CA ILE A 547 -14.71 -6.39 -24.91
C ILE A 547 -14.01 -7.01 -26.14
N TYR A 548 -14.80 -7.49 -27.11
CA TYR A 548 -14.27 -8.03 -28.38
C TYR A 548 -13.51 -6.98 -29.20
N ALA A 549 -14.00 -5.73 -29.26
CA ALA A 549 -13.29 -4.64 -29.91
C ALA A 549 -11.96 -4.33 -29.22
N PHE A 550 -11.97 -4.19 -27.90
CA PHE A 550 -10.77 -3.94 -27.09
C PHE A 550 -9.70 -5.02 -27.28
N LEU A 551 -10.07 -6.30 -27.15
CA LEU A 551 -9.14 -7.43 -27.31
C LEU A 551 -8.58 -7.55 -28.74
N ARG A 552 -9.31 -7.06 -29.76
CA ARG A 552 -8.84 -7.06 -31.15
C ARG A 552 -7.93 -5.88 -31.51
N GLN A 553 -7.91 -4.81 -30.72
CA GLN A 553 -7.22 -3.57 -31.04
C GLN A 553 -6.05 -3.27 -30.10
N ASN A 554 -6.21 -3.56 -28.80
CA ASN A 554 -5.34 -3.05 -27.75
C ASN A 554 -4.70 -4.14 -26.88
N TYR A 555 -4.94 -5.42 -27.14
CA TYR A 555 -4.51 -6.50 -26.25
C TYR A 555 -2.99 -6.60 -26.04
N LEU A 556 -2.17 -6.44 -27.08
CA LEU A 556 -0.72 -6.43 -26.89
C LEU A 556 -0.23 -5.18 -26.16
N TYR A 557 -0.83 -4.02 -26.44
CA TYR A 557 -0.51 -2.75 -25.78
C TYR A 557 -0.89 -2.79 -24.28
N TRP A 558 -1.97 -3.50 -23.95
CA TRP A 558 -2.38 -3.77 -22.57
C TRP A 558 -1.40 -4.70 -21.85
N LEU A 559 -0.91 -5.75 -22.52
CA LEU A 559 0.16 -6.59 -21.98
C LEU A 559 1.49 -5.81 -21.82
N GLU A 560 1.85 -4.92 -22.75
CA GLU A 560 3.02 -4.04 -22.59
C GLU A 560 2.89 -3.14 -21.37
N ALA A 561 1.74 -2.44 -21.21
CA ALA A 561 1.47 -1.60 -20.06
C ALA A 561 1.50 -2.37 -18.73
N LEU A 562 0.92 -3.59 -18.70
CA LEU A 562 1.01 -4.46 -17.52
C LEU A 562 2.45 -4.91 -17.23
N ALA A 563 3.28 -5.13 -18.24
CA ALA A 563 4.69 -5.48 -18.04
C ALA A 563 5.51 -4.30 -17.50
N ILE A 564 5.27 -3.08 -18.01
CA ILE A 564 5.83 -1.82 -17.51
C ILE A 564 5.43 -1.58 -16.05
N LEU A 565 4.16 -1.79 -15.70
CA LEU A 565 3.62 -1.65 -14.34
C LEU A 565 4.02 -2.80 -13.39
N ARG A 566 4.71 -3.85 -13.89
CA ARG A 566 5.06 -5.09 -13.15
C ARG A 566 3.82 -5.84 -12.61
N LYS A 567 2.75 -5.87 -13.43
CA LYS A 567 1.40 -6.42 -13.15
C LYS A 567 0.91 -7.50 -14.14
N ILE A 568 1.83 -8.16 -14.86
CA ILE A 568 1.49 -9.29 -15.75
C ILE A 568 0.81 -10.44 -15.01
N SER A 569 1.17 -10.69 -13.74
CA SER A 569 0.53 -11.70 -12.90
C SER A 569 -0.96 -11.43 -12.70
N GLU A 570 -1.32 -10.20 -12.37
CA GLU A 570 -2.71 -9.74 -12.25
C GLU A 570 -3.43 -9.76 -13.61
N GLY A 571 -2.76 -9.41 -14.71
CA GLY A 571 -3.30 -9.52 -16.07
C GLY A 571 -3.68 -10.95 -16.49
N VAL A 572 -2.90 -11.95 -16.08
CA VAL A 572 -3.25 -13.38 -16.29
C VAL A 572 -4.54 -13.71 -15.52
N ILE A 573 -4.62 -13.32 -14.25
CA ILE A 573 -5.79 -13.57 -13.40
C ILE A 573 -7.04 -12.87 -13.97
N ALA A 574 -6.90 -11.63 -14.45
CA ALA A 574 -7.97 -10.88 -15.09
C ALA A 574 -8.50 -11.59 -16.36
N ILE A 575 -7.63 -12.07 -17.26
CA ILE A 575 -8.09 -12.82 -18.45
C ILE A 575 -8.67 -14.19 -18.09
N GLN A 576 -8.12 -14.88 -17.09
CA GLN A 576 -8.70 -16.13 -16.57
C GLN A 576 -10.13 -15.92 -16.04
N LYS A 577 -10.34 -14.83 -15.28
CA LYS A 577 -11.65 -14.43 -14.76
C LYS A 577 -12.61 -14.03 -15.89
N LEU A 578 -12.10 -13.33 -16.91
CA LEU A 578 -12.87 -12.98 -18.11
C LEU A 578 -13.32 -14.23 -18.88
N GLU A 579 -12.47 -15.26 -19.02
CA GLU A 579 -12.85 -16.52 -19.68
C GLU A 579 -14.03 -17.19 -18.96
N ALA A 580 -14.01 -17.22 -17.62
CA ALA A 580 -15.10 -17.76 -16.83
C ALA A 580 -16.42 -16.97 -17.02
N LEU A 581 -16.34 -15.64 -17.09
CA LEU A 581 -17.51 -14.76 -17.31
C LEU A 581 -18.10 -14.89 -18.72
N VAL A 582 -17.29 -15.05 -19.77
CA VAL A 582 -17.79 -15.14 -21.16
C VAL A 582 -18.13 -16.57 -21.61
N THR A 583 -17.70 -17.62 -20.89
CA THR A 583 -17.84 -19.02 -21.37
C THR A 583 -19.29 -19.44 -21.70
N ASN A 584 -20.30 -18.79 -21.11
CA ASN A 584 -21.72 -19.12 -21.29
C ASN A 584 -22.52 -18.14 -22.17
N ILE A 585 -21.89 -17.15 -22.84
CA ILE A 585 -22.63 -16.17 -23.67
C ILE A 585 -22.73 -16.60 -25.15
N GLU A 586 -23.77 -16.15 -25.84
CA GLU A 586 -24.04 -16.44 -27.26
C GLU A 586 -23.13 -15.64 -28.24
N MET A 587 -21.85 -15.47 -27.92
CA MET A 587 -20.85 -14.78 -28.74
C MET A 587 -19.59 -15.64 -28.95
N PRO A 588 -19.65 -16.73 -29.73
CA PRO A 588 -18.55 -17.69 -29.84
C PRO A 588 -17.22 -17.05 -30.28
N LEU A 589 -17.25 -16.03 -31.15
CA LEU A 589 -16.07 -15.27 -31.56
C LEU A 589 -15.34 -14.56 -30.40
N LEU A 590 -16.07 -14.12 -29.36
CA LEU A 590 -15.46 -13.56 -28.16
C LEU A 590 -14.93 -14.67 -27.25
N VAL A 591 -15.67 -15.76 -27.07
CA VAL A 591 -15.25 -16.87 -26.21
C VAL A 591 -13.95 -17.51 -26.72
N ASP A 592 -13.85 -17.74 -28.03
CA ASP A 592 -12.63 -18.27 -28.64
C ASP A 592 -11.47 -17.27 -28.61
N LEU A 593 -11.74 -15.97 -28.75
CA LEU A 593 -10.72 -14.92 -28.63
C LEU A 593 -10.16 -14.82 -27.19
N VAL A 594 -11.02 -14.85 -26.17
CA VAL A 594 -10.60 -14.81 -24.76
C VAL A 594 -9.81 -16.08 -24.39
N ARG A 595 -10.22 -17.25 -24.90
CA ARG A 595 -9.48 -18.52 -24.75
C ARG A 595 -8.09 -18.48 -25.37
N ASP A 596 -7.96 -17.88 -26.56
CA ASP A 596 -6.66 -17.72 -27.21
C ASP A 596 -5.79 -16.68 -26.49
N ALA A 597 -6.38 -15.57 -26.05
CA ALA A 597 -5.73 -14.55 -25.22
C ALA A 597 -5.16 -15.16 -23.93
N HIS A 598 -5.98 -15.91 -23.18
CA HIS A 598 -5.57 -16.57 -21.93
C HIS A 598 -4.34 -17.47 -22.15
N ARG A 599 -4.36 -18.28 -23.21
CA ARG A 599 -3.24 -19.15 -23.59
C ARG A 599 -2.01 -18.35 -24.05
N PHE A 600 -2.21 -17.27 -24.80
CA PHE A 600 -1.14 -16.40 -25.28
C PHE A 600 -0.38 -15.75 -24.12
N VAL A 601 -1.07 -15.15 -23.14
CA VAL A 601 -0.40 -14.54 -21.98
C VAL A 601 0.21 -15.60 -21.06
N LEU A 602 -0.45 -16.74 -20.81
CA LEU A 602 0.11 -17.82 -19.99
C LEU A 602 1.42 -18.36 -20.56
N PHE A 603 1.48 -18.61 -21.87
CA PHE A 603 2.68 -19.18 -22.52
C PHE A 603 3.82 -18.16 -22.60
N ASN A 604 3.51 -16.89 -22.90
CA ASN A 604 4.53 -15.86 -23.16
C ASN A 604 4.90 -15.01 -21.93
N LYS A 605 4.18 -15.14 -20.81
CA LYS A 605 4.39 -14.38 -19.57
C LYS A 605 5.87 -14.19 -19.21
N PRO A 606 6.72 -15.23 -19.13
CA PRO A 606 8.10 -15.06 -18.67
C PRO A 606 8.95 -14.12 -19.54
N ALA A 607 8.69 -14.03 -20.85
CA ALA A 607 9.41 -13.11 -21.72
C ALA A 607 8.89 -11.67 -21.59
N ILE A 608 7.56 -11.52 -21.55
CA ILE A 608 6.87 -10.22 -21.45
C ILE A 608 7.14 -9.56 -20.09
N GLU A 609 7.09 -10.34 -19.00
CA GLU A 609 7.32 -9.89 -17.62
C GLU A 609 8.79 -9.48 -17.36
N ILE A 610 9.74 -10.05 -18.11
CA ILE A 610 11.16 -9.64 -18.08
C ILE A 610 11.41 -8.38 -18.92
N ALA A 611 10.89 -8.33 -20.15
CA ALA A 611 11.12 -7.21 -21.09
C ALA A 611 9.83 -6.90 -21.89
N PRO A 612 9.12 -5.80 -21.61
CA PRO A 612 7.76 -5.54 -22.13
C PRO A 612 7.61 -5.70 -23.65
N LEU A 613 8.53 -5.14 -24.43
CA LEU A 613 8.47 -5.14 -25.90
C LEU A 613 8.63 -6.54 -26.54
N GLN A 614 8.99 -7.57 -25.78
CA GLN A 614 8.97 -8.96 -26.25
C GLN A 614 7.56 -9.47 -26.59
N VAL A 615 6.52 -8.76 -26.16
CA VAL A 615 5.13 -8.98 -26.59
C VAL A 615 4.95 -8.91 -28.11
N TYR A 616 5.72 -8.06 -28.82
CA TYR A 616 5.69 -7.96 -30.28
C TYR A 616 6.65 -8.93 -30.98
N VAL A 617 7.61 -9.48 -30.24
CA VAL A 617 8.74 -10.22 -30.81
C VAL A 617 8.64 -11.69 -30.44
N SER A 618 9.17 -12.13 -29.29
CA SER A 618 9.11 -13.55 -28.93
C SER A 618 7.68 -14.07 -28.86
N ALA A 619 6.75 -13.28 -28.31
CA ALA A 619 5.38 -13.73 -28.11
C ALA A 619 4.62 -13.90 -29.43
N LEU A 620 4.71 -12.94 -30.36
CA LEU A 620 4.10 -13.09 -31.69
C LEU A 620 4.82 -14.12 -32.55
N VAL A 621 6.16 -14.11 -32.61
CA VAL A 621 6.93 -15.00 -33.50
C VAL A 621 6.76 -16.46 -33.11
N PHE A 622 6.88 -16.81 -31.82
CA PHE A 622 6.79 -18.21 -31.37
C PHE A 622 5.37 -18.71 -31.08
N SER A 623 4.35 -17.84 -31.05
CA SER A 623 2.95 -18.30 -30.95
C SER A 623 2.51 -19.12 -32.18
N PRO A 624 1.63 -20.13 -32.02
CA PRO A 624 1.19 -20.97 -33.13
C PRO A 624 0.45 -20.19 -34.23
N ALA A 625 0.62 -20.57 -35.50
CA ALA A 625 -0.07 -19.96 -36.65
C ALA A 625 -1.61 -20.14 -36.67
N ARG A 626 -2.17 -20.81 -35.65
CA ARG A 626 -3.62 -20.92 -35.40
C ARG A 626 -4.12 -19.98 -34.30
N SER A 627 -3.24 -19.30 -33.57
CA SER A 627 -3.63 -18.27 -32.59
C SER A 627 -4.39 -17.14 -33.28
N LEU A 628 -5.48 -16.71 -32.65
CA LEU A 628 -6.28 -15.56 -33.06
C LEU A 628 -5.53 -14.27 -32.73
N ILE A 629 -4.91 -14.16 -31.54
CA ILE A 629 -4.08 -13.01 -31.16
C ILE A 629 -2.93 -12.81 -32.16
N LYS A 630 -2.21 -13.88 -32.52
CA LYS A 630 -1.11 -13.79 -33.51
C LYS A 630 -1.57 -13.23 -34.85
N ARG A 631 -2.76 -13.63 -35.33
CA ARG A 631 -3.32 -13.18 -36.62
C ARG A 631 -3.87 -11.75 -36.56
N LEU A 632 -4.43 -11.34 -35.42
CA LEU A 632 -4.94 -9.98 -35.23
C LEU A 632 -3.82 -8.94 -35.23
N PHE A 633 -2.67 -9.29 -34.63
CA PHE A 633 -1.52 -8.41 -34.47
C PHE A 633 -0.32 -8.81 -35.36
N GLU A 634 -0.55 -9.54 -36.46
CA GLU A 634 0.53 -10.00 -37.36
C GLU A 634 1.36 -8.84 -37.95
N ASN A 635 0.72 -7.67 -38.16
CA ASN A 635 1.38 -6.44 -38.60
C ASN A 635 2.33 -5.82 -37.56
N GLU A 636 2.20 -6.17 -36.27
CA GLU A 636 3.05 -5.63 -35.21
C GLU A 636 4.37 -6.40 -35.06
N ALA A 637 4.47 -7.61 -35.61
CA ALA A 637 5.71 -8.37 -35.61
C ALA A 637 6.83 -7.63 -36.38
N PRO A 638 8.12 -7.78 -35.98
CA PRO A 638 9.24 -7.31 -36.79
C PRO A 638 9.21 -7.90 -38.21
N ARG A 639 9.59 -7.07 -39.19
CA ARG A 639 9.70 -7.42 -40.62
C ARG A 639 11.11 -7.86 -40.98
#